data_AF-A0A2G2GBJ1-F1
#
_entry.id   AF-A0A2G2GBJ1-F1
#
_cell.length_a   1.000
_cell.length_b   1.000
_cell.length_c   1.000
_cell.angle_alpha   90.00
_cell.angle_beta   90.00
_cell.angle_gamma   90.00
#
_symmetry.space_group_name_H-M   'P 1'
#
loop_
_entity.id
_entity.type
_entity.pdbx_description
1 polymer ?
#
loop_
_entity_poly.entity_id
_entity_poly.type
_entity_poly.pdbx_seq_one_letter_code
_entity_poly.pdbx_strand_id
1 'polypeptide(L)'
;MKPLCFSKVFLLLLIFSLPTFANLSQKSAAVYYGKDISYTNLGLHDYIIVESDNISPYTHGFKSYKKKIYAYVSIGEANEYKKYFKGLKKKWKLSKNKKWNSIVMDISNDDYHEYMYNQVIQPLIDKGYENFFFDTLDSYQIIAKSQEDRRMYELGLIRFIKKFKVRFKDSKLIVNRGFEVLDEIYKDLDALLFESVFYGLSSKYKGYKRVSAEDRTWLLSHVQKAQAYGLDVIGVDYIDLTQKEKIKDTIAKIQDLGIIPYISNKEFTRYGDSSKEVLKREILVLYSEEEELENTNAHKLAAIPLEYLGYIPILKAIEQGLPSLDELSRYKAVLVWNGNSLKEAYLFEKWVSVLLEQKIKVLFLDGFGVNDDTNICKILDIKKQENKASILDKEEITYQDKSLGFETPLSLSYFQSLYQPQNAQELLGLKNIYAQENIPIAITSWGGYALNETVTHQFEDNILWVLNPFRFFKEALGLESIPIPDPTTQNGKRLLFTHIDGDASMNKAEWDPRSYSIGVMYEKILKKYKIPQGVSIVEAETNPNGLYPKDSKALEEIARKIYKLPYIEAATHTYTHPFAWKKIKDGKLDEKYRLKIKGYDFSIDREIMGSLSYINTRLLPKDKKRARTVYWTGDCSPAEDVLEYTYKHNLLNINGGDTIITNDKPWLFLVAPYGIKRGEYIQVYTGAENENVYTNDWRGPFWGYQKVIQTFELTNKPRRLKPIDIYYHFYAASKIASLNALDKVYKYALSQDVFPIYTSEYIPKVLEFYDVSISKERMGWNLYGMDHLKTLRLDTKNPKIRYENSQSVLGQKTQDTSSYIHLNTNEEVIRLNIGKSENENYLISTNAKVLDYQREEKDIHFTLKGYLPLTLKYHLKKECTLNSGHKPREKIVLGSGVEMKFTQKETDVFIQCR
;
A
#
# COMPACT_ATOMS: atom_id res chain seq x y z
N MET A 1 58.46 20.37 -63.74
CA MET A 1 58.39 21.15 -62.49
C MET A 1 57.94 20.23 -61.36
N LYS A 2 58.80 19.99 -60.36
CA LYS A 2 58.43 19.60 -58.97
C LYS A 2 57.71 20.80 -58.28
N PRO A 3 57.17 20.74 -57.03
CA PRO A 3 57.12 19.68 -55.97
C PRO A 3 55.68 19.39 -55.46
N LEU A 4 55.32 18.37 -54.64
CA LEU A 4 55.79 17.82 -53.33
C LEU A 4 55.47 18.68 -52.08
N CYS A 5 54.98 18.00 -51.02
CA CYS A 5 54.79 18.34 -49.58
C CYS A 5 53.30 18.42 -49.11
N PHE A 6 52.81 17.84 -48.00
CA PHE A 6 53.38 17.05 -46.90
C PHE A 6 52.26 16.22 -46.20
N SER A 7 52.68 15.13 -45.57
CA SER A 7 52.00 14.18 -44.65
C SER A 7 51.15 14.78 -43.50
N LYS A 8 50.04 14.10 -43.13
CA LYS A 8 49.73 13.55 -41.78
C LYS A 8 48.31 12.93 -41.73
N VAL A 9 48.17 11.61 -41.70
CA VAL A 9 47.92 10.77 -40.49
C VAL A 9 46.46 10.82 -39.99
N PHE A 10 45.71 9.76 -40.33
CA PHE A 10 45.04 8.87 -39.37
C PHE A 10 44.08 9.51 -38.34
N LEU A 11 42.82 9.79 -38.72
CA LEU A 11 41.70 9.85 -37.77
C LEU A 11 40.33 9.85 -38.47
N LEU A 12 39.90 8.70 -39.02
CA LEU A 12 38.53 8.59 -39.53
C LEU A 12 37.99 7.16 -39.34
N LEU A 13 37.85 6.77 -38.07
CA LEU A 13 37.12 5.59 -37.60
C LEU A 13 36.83 5.70 -36.09
N LEU A 14 36.22 6.82 -35.69
CA LEU A 14 35.77 7.08 -34.31
C LEU A 14 34.44 7.85 -34.36
N ILE A 15 33.44 7.29 -35.03
CA ILE A 15 32.04 7.68 -34.84
C ILE A 15 31.48 6.78 -33.75
N PHE A 16 31.66 7.24 -32.51
CA PHE A 16 30.90 6.97 -31.30
C PHE A 16 29.98 5.74 -31.32
N SER A 17 30.55 4.57 -31.01
CA SER A 17 29.92 3.66 -30.06
C SER A 17 30.00 4.32 -28.69
N LEU A 18 29.07 5.24 -28.37
CA LEU A 18 28.79 5.59 -26.98
C LEU A 18 28.41 4.28 -26.29
N PRO A 19 29.20 3.77 -25.34
CA PRO A 19 28.77 2.59 -24.63
C PRO A 19 27.55 2.98 -23.80
N THR A 20 26.57 2.09 -23.78
CA THR A 20 25.32 2.12 -23.05
C THR A 20 25.50 2.13 -21.52
N PHE A 21 26.43 2.94 -20.99
CA PHE A 21 26.66 3.12 -19.56
C PHE A 21 25.67 4.09 -18.91
N ALA A 22 24.91 4.86 -19.70
CA ALA A 22 23.88 5.77 -19.16
C ALA A 22 22.66 5.03 -18.57
N ASN A 23 22.49 3.72 -18.83
CA ASN A 23 21.30 2.96 -18.44
C ASN A 23 21.44 2.27 -17.06
N LEU A 24 22.66 1.99 -16.59
CA LEU A 24 22.87 1.29 -15.31
C LEU A 24 22.72 2.19 -14.09
N SER A 25 22.96 3.51 -14.22
CA SER A 25 22.74 4.46 -13.12
C SER A 25 21.27 4.58 -12.70
N GLN A 26 20.34 3.98 -13.47
CA GLN A 26 18.91 3.96 -13.18
C GLN A 26 18.39 2.63 -12.62
N LYS A 27 19.16 1.53 -12.62
CA LYS A 27 18.68 0.25 -12.09
C LYS A 27 19.03 0.09 -10.60
N SER A 28 18.20 -0.61 -9.85
CA SER A 28 18.48 -0.94 -8.44
C SER A 28 18.05 -2.37 -8.09
N ALA A 29 18.64 -2.90 -7.01
CA ALA A 29 18.36 -4.24 -6.52
C ALA A 29 18.16 -4.24 -5.00
N ALA A 30 17.43 -5.23 -4.49
CA ALA A 30 17.25 -5.47 -3.07
C ALA A 30 17.25 -6.97 -2.77
N VAL A 31 17.82 -7.33 -1.62
CA VAL A 31 17.77 -8.68 -1.03
C VAL A 31 17.16 -8.57 0.36
N TYR A 32 16.06 -9.26 0.60
CA TYR A 32 15.34 -9.23 1.88
C TYR A 32 14.81 -10.62 2.27
N TYR A 33 15.31 -11.16 3.37
CA TYR A 33 14.96 -12.50 3.89
C TYR A 33 14.13 -12.43 5.18
N GLY A 34 13.65 -11.25 5.59
CA GLY A 34 12.71 -11.11 6.71
C GLY A 34 11.29 -11.60 6.38
N LYS A 35 10.39 -11.59 7.38
CA LYS A 35 9.02 -12.14 7.29
C LYS A 35 7.91 -11.13 7.02
N ASP A 36 8.09 -9.86 7.38
CA ASP A 36 7.07 -8.81 7.17
C ASP A 36 7.57 -7.83 6.10
N ILE A 37 7.17 -8.10 4.87
CA ILE A 37 7.60 -7.36 3.69
C ILE A 37 6.92 -5.99 3.58
N SER A 38 7.69 -4.99 3.21
CA SER A 38 7.24 -3.64 2.91
C SER A 38 7.40 -3.37 1.42
N TYR A 39 6.29 -3.44 0.69
CA TYR A 39 6.28 -3.15 -0.73
C TYR A 39 6.59 -1.69 -1.02
N THR A 40 6.27 -0.77 -0.09
CA THR A 40 6.66 0.64 -0.23
C THR A 40 8.17 0.84 -0.22
N ASN A 41 8.91 0.01 0.54
CA ASN A 41 10.38 0.04 0.59
C ASN A 41 11.05 -0.75 -0.54
N LEU A 42 10.37 -1.72 -1.17
CA LEU A 42 10.97 -2.62 -2.16
C LEU A 42 10.52 -2.41 -3.60
N GLY A 43 9.31 -1.91 -3.84
CA GLY A 43 8.67 -1.90 -5.15
C GLY A 43 9.39 -1.09 -6.25
N LEU A 44 10.28 -0.18 -5.86
CA LEU A 44 11.11 0.61 -6.78
C LEU A 44 12.28 -0.16 -7.42
N HIS A 45 12.70 -1.28 -6.81
CA HIS A 45 13.86 -2.04 -7.28
C HIS A 45 13.51 -2.91 -8.48
N ASP A 46 14.43 -2.99 -9.43
CA ASP A 46 14.28 -3.78 -10.65
C ASP A 46 14.46 -5.28 -10.37
N TYR A 47 15.26 -5.61 -9.35
CA TYR A 47 15.49 -6.96 -8.84
C TYR A 47 15.21 -7.03 -7.34
N ILE A 48 14.20 -7.81 -6.95
CA ILE A 48 13.80 -7.99 -5.54
C ILE A 48 13.97 -9.48 -5.19
N ILE A 49 15.02 -9.82 -4.46
CA ILE A 49 15.31 -11.21 -4.07
C ILE A 49 14.78 -11.44 -2.66
N VAL A 50 13.92 -12.46 -2.50
CA VAL A 50 13.25 -12.76 -1.22
C VAL A 50 13.38 -14.22 -0.80
N GLU A 51 13.37 -14.46 0.50
CA GLU A 51 13.25 -15.81 1.06
C GLU A 51 11.81 -16.30 0.86
N SER A 52 11.63 -17.22 -0.07
CA SER A 52 10.33 -17.66 -0.55
C SER A 52 9.44 -18.33 0.51
N ASP A 53 10.03 -18.86 1.59
CA ASP A 53 9.28 -19.43 2.71
C ASP A 53 8.72 -18.36 3.67
N ASN A 54 9.22 -17.12 3.59
CA ASN A 54 8.88 -16.05 4.54
C ASN A 54 7.81 -15.08 4.02
N ILE A 55 7.47 -15.11 2.73
CA ILE A 55 6.57 -14.13 2.09
C ILE A 55 5.31 -14.81 1.55
N SER A 56 4.13 -14.29 1.86
CA SER A 56 2.89 -14.74 1.23
C SER A 56 2.76 -14.21 -0.21
N PRO A 57 2.65 -15.10 -1.22
CA PRO A 57 2.46 -14.70 -2.62
C PRO A 57 1.03 -14.26 -2.93
N TYR A 58 0.13 -14.29 -1.94
CA TYR A 58 -1.29 -13.98 -2.14
C TYR A 58 -1.62 -12.51 -1.92
N THR A 59 -0.76 -11.76 -1.23
CA THR A 59 -0.94 -10.33 -0.93
C THR A 59 -1.07 -9.48 -2.20
N HIS A 60 -1.69 -8.31 -2.07
CA HIS A 60 -1.86 -7.39 -3.21
C HIS A 60 -0.49 -6.90 -3.73
N GLY A 61 0.36 -6.38 -2.85
CA GLY A 61 1.69 -5.92 -3.22
C GLY A 61 2.56 -7.00 -3.89
N PHE A 62 2.49 -8.26 -3.45
CA PHE A 62 3.20 -9.35 -4.16
C PHE A 62 2.75 -9.42 -5.61
N LYS A 63 1.43 -9.41 -5.86
CA LYS A 63 0.87 -9.49 -7.22
C LYS A 63 1.24 -8.28 -8.07
N SER A 64 1.31 -7.08 -7.48
CA SER A 64 1.73 -5.85 -8.16
C SER A 64 3.21 -5.90 -8.58
N TYR A 65 4.08 -6.50 -7.76
CA TYR A 65 5.54 -6.50 -7.99
C TYR A 65 6.12 -7.85 -8.44
N LYS A 66 5.31 -8.91 -8.60
CA LYS A 66 5.80 -10.29 -8.85
C LYS A 66 6.77 -10.44 -10.02
N LYS A 67 6.64 -9.60 -11.06
CA LYS A 67 7.53 -9.60 -12.23
C LYS A 67 8.98 -9.19 -11.91
N LYS A 68 9.18 -8.57 -10.76
CA LYS A 68 10.47 -8.09 -10.22
C LYS A 68 10.96 -8.94 -9.04
N ILE A 69 10.11 -9.81 -8.50
CA ILE A 69 10.41 -10.65 -7.34
C ILE A 69 11.04 -11.97 -7.79
N TYR A 70 12.15 -12.33 -7.16
CA TYR A 70 12.92 -13.55 -7.37
C TYR A 70 12.91 -14.38 -6.09
N ALA A 71 12.43 -15.62 -6.18
CA ALA A 71 12.49 -16.57 -5.08
C ALA A 71 13.92 -17.08 -4.87
N TYR A 72 14.45 -16.91 -3.65
CA TYR A 72 15.71 -17.53 -3.25
C TYR A 72 15.61 -19.06 -3.22
N VAL A 73 16.52 -19.73 -3.93
CA VAL A 73 16.69 -21.19 -3.91
C VAL A 73 18.17 -21.54 -3.87
N SER A 74 18.58 -22.20 -2.77
CA SER A 74 19.91 -22.81 -2.67
C SER A 74 19.94 -24.13 -3.45
N ILE A 75 20.79 -24.22 -4.49
CA ILE A 75 20.85 -25.41 -5.37
C ILE A 75 22.09 -26.29 -5.14
N GLY A 76 23.17 -25.74 -4.59
CA GLY A 76 24.37 -26.47 -4.21
C GLY A 76 24.37 -26.93 -2.74
N GLU A 77 23.51 -26.35 -1.91
CA GLU A 77 23.39 -26.70 -0.50
C GLU A 77 21.93 -26.85 -0.06
N ALA A 78 21.68 -27.71 0.93
CA ALA A 78 20.37 -27.88 1.56
C ALA A 78 20.44 -27.72 3.08
N ASN A 79 19.39 -27.13 3.66
CA ASN A 79 19.28 -26.90 5.11
C ASN A 79 18.20 -27.79 5.74
N GLU A 80 18.47 -28.30 6.95
CA GLU A 80 17.58 -29.26 7.64
C GLU A 80 16.20 -28.68 7.99
N TYR A 81 16.11 -27.36 8.18
CA TYR A 81 14.85 -26.69 8.52
C TYR A 81 13.91 -26.54 7.31
N LYS A 82 14.39 -26.72 6.07
CA LYS A 82 13.56 -26.59 4.87
C LYS A 82 12.62 -27.79 4.74
N LYS A 83 11.36 -27.55 4.38
CA LYS A 83 10.32 -28.59 4.28
C LYS A 83 10.72 -29.74 3.34
N TYR A 84 11.36 -29.42 2.21
CA TYR A 84 11.80 -30.41 1.22
C TYR A 84 13.01 -31.24 1.69
N PHE A 85 13.68 -30.89 2.79
CA PHE A 85 14.91 -31.59 3.20
C PHE A 85 14.66 -33.07 3.54
N LYS A 86 13.48 -33.39 4.08
CA LYS A 86 13.10 -34.75 4.49
C LYS A 86 13.08 -35.75 3.34
N GLY A 87 12.81 -35.31 2.10
CA GLY A 87 12.78 -36.18 0.93
C GLY A 87 14.13 -36.35 0.22
N LEU A 88 15.20 -35.67 0.67
CA LEU A 88 16.52 -35.78 0.06
C LEU A 88 17.17 -37.14 0.36
N LYS A 89 17.54 -37.88 -0.69
CA LYS A 89 18.22 -39.18 -0.58
C LYS A 89 19.63 -39.01 0.00
N LYS A 90 20.05 -39.97 0.83
CA LYS A 90 21.40 -39.99 1.44
C LYS A 90 22.52 -39.90 0.39
N LYS A 91 22.35 -40.54 -0.77
CA LYS A 91 23.33 -40.53 -1.87
C LYS A 91 23.60 -39.14 -2.47
N TRP A 92 22.69 -38.17 -2.31
CA TRP A 92 22.87 -36.80 -2.82
C TRP A 92 23.60 -35.89 -1.84
N LYS A 93 23.79 -36.31 -0.58
CA LYS A 93 24.37 -35.50 0.50
C LYS A 93 25.87 -35.79 0.57
N LEU A 94 26.71 -34.82 0.21
CA LEU A 94 28.16 -35.03 0.04
C LEU A 94 28.97 -34.66 1.28
N SER A 95 28.75 -33.47 1.84
CA SER A 95 29.52 -32.98 3.01
C SER A 95 28.73 -31.94 3.80
N LYS A 96 29.16 -31.64 5.02
CA LYS A 96 28.58 -30.56 5.84
C LYS A 96 29.42 -29.29 5.71
N ASN A 97 28.78 -28.19 5.32
CA ASN A 97 29.38 -26.87 5.37
C ASN A 97 29.22 -26.28 6.78
N LYS A 98 30.29 -26.30 7.57
CA LYS A 98 30.27 -25.84 8.98
C LYS A 98 29.98 -24.33 9.11
N LYS A 99 30.27 -23.52 8.09
CA LYS A 99 30.11 -22.06 8.15
C LYS A 99 28.64 -21.64 8.15
N TRP A 100 27.81 -22.36 7.40
CA TRP A 100 26.38 -22.06 7.22
C TRP A 100 25.46 -23.13 7.82
N ASN A 101 26.04 -24.18 8.43
CA ASN A 101 25.31 -25.33 8.98
C ASN A 101 24.37 -25.99 7.95
N SER A 102 24.82 -26.07 6.71
CA SER A 102 24.12 -26.64 5.56
C SER A 102 24.83 -27.91 5.08
N ILE A 103 24.17 -28.67 4.19
CA ILE A 103 24.69 -29.88 3.57
C ILE A 103 24.97 -29.59 2.09
N VAL A 104 26.22 -29.79 1.65
CA VAL A 104 26.64 -29.71 0.25
C VAL A 104 26.01 -30.87 -0.52
N MET A 105 25.35 -30.55 -1.61
CA MET A 105 24.56 -31.47 -2.43
C MET A 105 25.30 -31.86 -3.72
N ASP A 106 25.01 -33.05 -4.22
CA ASP A 106 25.55 -33.55 -5.49
C ASP A 106 24.84 -32.93 -6.70
N ILE A 107 25.30 -31.74 -7.10
CA ILE A 107 24.79 -31.04 -8.29
C ILE A 107 25.15 -31.74 -9.61
N SER A 108 25.97 -32.79 -9.60
CA SER A 108 26.23 -33.61 -10.80
C SER A 108 25.12 -34.64 -11.07
N ASN A 109 24.25 -34.88 -10.07
CA ASN A 109 23.25 -35.95 -10.09
C ASN A 109 21.91 -35.51 -10.69
N ASP A 110 21.52 -36.10 -11.83
CA ASP A 110 20.27 -35.74 -12.52
C ASP A 110 19.00 -36.11 -11.71
N ASP A 111 19.04 -37.14 -10.84
CA ASP A 111 17.89 -37.43 -9.96
C ASP A 111 17.68 -36.31 -8.92
N TYR A 112 18.78 -35.69 -8.46
CA TYR A 112 18.72 -34.55 -7.54
C TYR A 112 18.14 -33.33 -8.25
N HIS A 113 18.50 -33.10 -9.52
CA HIS A 113 17.91 -32.03 -10.33
C HIS A 113 16.40 -32.19 -10.41
N GLU A 114 15.91 -33.38 -10.76
CA GLU A 114 14.47 -33.67 -10.82
C GLU A 114 13.79 -33.46 -9.48
N TYR A 115 14.44 -33.83 -8.38
CA TYR A 115 13.91 -33.55 -7.06
C TYR A 115 13.74 -32.04 -6.82
N MET A 116 14.75 -31.22 -7.14
CA MET A 116 14.67 -29.77 -6.98
C MET A 116 13.58 -29.13 -7.85
N TYR A 117 13.44 -29.55 -9.10
CA TYR A 117 12.37 -29.03 -9.96
C TYR A 117 10.98 -29.39 -9.43
N ASN A 118 10.76 -30.65 -9.02
CA ASN A 118 9.45 -31.14 -8.66
C ASN A 118 9.04 -30.76 -7.23
N GLN A 119 9.99 -30.66 -6.30
CA GLN A 119 9.70 -30.49 -4.86
C GLN A 119 10.04 -29.08 -4.34
N VAL A 120 10.72 -28.25 -5.13
CA VAL A 120 11.10 -26.88 -4.73
C VAL A 120 10.58 -25.87 -5.74
N ILE A 121 11.01 -25.95 -7.00
CA ILE A 121 10.72 -24.90 -8.00
C ILE A 121 9.27 -24.93 -8.46
N GLN A 122 8.73 -26.09 -8.87
CA GLN A 122 7.34 -26.21 -9.33
C GLN A 122 6.34 -25.76 -8.24
N PRO A 123 6.47 -26.17 -6.95
CA PRO A 123 5.59 -25.65 -5.90
C PRO A 123 5.66 -24.12 -5.70
N LEU A 124 6.80 -23.48 -5.97
CA LEU A 124 6.91 -22.01 -5.91
C LEU A 124 6.19 -21.34 -7.08
N ILE A 125 6.27 -21.92 -8.28
CA ILE A 125 5.50 -21.46 -9.45
C ILE A 125 4.00 -21.63 -9.20
N ASP A 126 3.57 -22.79 -8.70
CA ASP A 126 2.17 -23.08 -8.40
C ASP A 126 1.60 -22.11 -7.35
N LYS A 127 2.45 -21.63 -6.44
CA LYS A 127 2.12 -20.59 -5.45
C LYS A 127 2.06 -19.17 -6.04
N GLY A 128 2.71 -18.92 -7.18
CA GLY A 128 2.65 -17.64 -7.89
C GLY A 128 4.00 -16.94 -8.14
N TYR A 129 5.14 -17.53 -7.76
CA TYR A 129 6.45 -16.98 -8.15
C TYR A 129 6.71 -17.18 -9.64
N GLU A 130 7.24 -16.14 -10.29
CA GLU A 130 7.58 -16.19 -11.72
C GLU A 130 9.09 -16.30 -11.94
N ASN A 131 9.91 -15.80 -11.01
CA ASN A 131 11.37 -15.68 -11.19
C ASN A 131 12.16 -16.26 -10.01
N PHE A 132 13.43 -16.59 -10.25
CA PHE A 132 14.26 -17.34 -9.31
C PHE A 132 15.67 -16.77 -9.15
N PHE A 133 16.17 -16.84 -7.93
CA PHE A 133 17.55 -16.56 -7.58
C PHE A 133 18.21 -17.85 -7.11
N PHE A 134 19.21 -18.33 -7.85
CA PHE A 134 19.96 -19.53 -7.47
C PHE A 134 21.24 -19.18 -6.73
N ASP A 135 21.39 -19.76 -5.54
CA ASP A 135 22.53 -19.56 -4.66
C ASP A 135 23.36 -20.84 -4.50
N THR A 136 24.57 -20.70 -3.94
CA THR A 136 25.53 -21.79 -3.63
C THR A 136 26.08 -22.53 -4.86
N LEU A 137 26.19 -21.84 -6.00
CA LEU A 137 26.69 -22.42 -7.25
C LEU A 137 28.16 -22.87 -7.15
N ASP A 138 28.93 -22.33 -6.21
CA ASP A 138 30.34 -22.62 -5.98
C ASP A 138 30.60 -23.62 -4.83
N SER A 139 29.56 -24.15 -4.17
CA SER A 139 29.72 -25.01 -2.99
C SER A 139 30.39 -26.36 -3.29
N TYR A 140 30.38 -26.83 -4.53
CA TYR A 140 31.13 -28.02 -4.93
C TYR A 140 32.65 -27.84 -4.79
N GLN A 141 33.16 -26.60 -4.78
CA GLN A 141 34.58 -26.33 -4.56
C GLN A 141 35.06 -26.77 -3.17
N ILE A 142 34.15 -26.93 -2.20
CA ILE A 142 34.47 -27.41 -0.84
C ILE A 142 34.92 -28.89 -0.85
N ILE A 143 34.43 -29.67 -1.81
CA ILE A 143 34.63 -31.13 -1.85
C ILE A 143 35.45 -31.62 -3.05
N ALA A 144 35.50 -30.84 -4.14
CA ALA A 144 36.21 -31.24 -5.35
C ALA A 144 37.73 -31.25 -5.10
N LYS A 145 38.38 -32.40 -5.35
CA LYS A 145 39.81 -32.60 -5.07
C LYS A 145 40.67 -32.56 -6.33
N SER A 146 40.07 -32.85 -7.48
CA SER A 146 40.70 -32.88 -8.79
C SER A 146 40.03 -31.91 -9.78
N GLN A 147 40.70 -31.66 -10.91
CA GLN A 147 40.11 -30.84 -11.98
C GLN A 147 38.95 -31.59 -12.65
N GLU A 148 39.02 -32.92 -12.71
CA GLU A 148 37.97 -33.80 -13.21
C GLU A 148 36.71 -33.70 -12.34
N ASP A 149 36.85 -33.71 -11.01
CA ASP A 149 35.72 -33.50 -10.09
C ASP A 149 35.05 -32.15 -10.34
N ARG A 150 35.85 -31.07 -10.43
CA ARG A 150 35.33 -29.72 -10.69
C ARG A 150 34.56 -29.67 -11.99
N ARG A 151 35.14 -30.22 -13.06
CA ARG A 151 34.50 -30.27 -14.38
C ARG A 151 33.18 -31.06 -14.35
N MET A 152 33.12 -32.15 -13.61
CA MET A 152 31.89 -32.95 -13.44
C MET A 152 30.77 -32.13 -12.76
N TYR A 153 31.08 -31.41 -11.68
CA TYR A 153 30.10 -30.56 -11.00
C TYR A 153 29.70 -29.33 -11.82
N GLU A 154 30.64 -28.69 -12.50
CA GLU A 154 30.38 -27.60 -13.46
C GLU A 154 29.42 -28.05 -14.56
N LEU A 155 29.66 -29.22 -15.18
CA LEU A 155 28.74 -29.80 -16.17
C LEU A 155 27.38 -30.11 -15.57
N GLY A 156 27.33 -30.60 -14.33
CA GLY A 156 26.08 -30.81 -13.58
C GLY A 156 25.28 -29.52 -13.43
N LEU A 157 25.95 -28.45 -13.00
CA LEU A 157 25.35 -27.14 -12.82
C LEU A 157 24.86 -26.53 -14.14
N ILE A 158 25.64 -26.65 -15.22
CA ILE A 158 25.21 -26.21 -16.57
C ILE A 158 23.95 -26.97 -16.98
N ARG A 159 23.93 -28.31 -16.83
CA ARG A 159 22.74 -29.12 -17.15
C ARG A 159 21.53 -28.69 -16.31
N PHE A 160 21.72 -28.41 -15.02
CA PHE A 160 20.65 -27.92 -14.15
C PHE A 160 20.07 -26.59 -14.65
N ILE A 161 20.91 -25.62 -15.00
CA ILE A 161 20.44 -24.29 -15.44
C ILE A 161 19.77 -24.38 -16.82
N LYS A 162 20.38 -25.09 -17.77
CA LYS A 162 19.79 -25.29 -19.10
C LYS A 162 18.44 -26.00 -19.03
N LYS A 163 18.34 -27.06 -18.23
CA LYS A 163 17.08 -27.80 -18.05
C LYS A 163 16.03 -26.98 -17.32
N PHE A 164 16.43 -26.14 -16.36
CA PHE A 164 15.53 -25.15 -15.75
C PHE A 164 14.92 -24.23 -16.81
N LYS A 165 15.73 -23.63 -17.69
CA LYS A 165 15.23 -22.74 -18.75
C LYS A 165 14.38 -23.45 -19.78
N VAL A 166 14.63 -24.73 -20.06
CA VAL A 166 13.74 -25.51 -20.94
C VAL A 166 12.39 -25.75 -20.27
N ARG A 167 12.39 -26.12 -18.98
CA ARG A 167 11.17 -26.48 -18.24
C ARG A 167 10.33 -25.27 -17.84
N PHE A 168 10.98 -24.15 -17.51
CA PHE A 168 10.39 -22.92 -17.00
C PHE A 168 10.83 -21.72 -17.87
N LYS A 169 10.52 -21.80 -19.16
CA LYS A 169 11.01 -20.88 -20.20
C LYS A 169 10.77 -19.40 -19.93
N ASP A 170 9.66 -19.08 -19.27
CA ASP A 170 9.23 -17.71 -19.00
C ASP A 170 9.85 -17.14 -17.71
N SER A 171 10.47 -18.01 -16.89
CA SER A 171 11.08 -17.60 -15.63
C SER A 171 12.41 -16.88 -15.85
N LYS A 172 12.54 -15.72 -15.23
CA LYS A 172 13.81 -15.00 -15.14
C LYS A 172 14.72 -15.62 -14.09
N LEU A 173 16.03 -15.52 -14.31
CA LEU A 173 17.02 -16.15 -13.46
C LEU A 173 18.16 -15.19 -13.10
N ILE A 174 18.39 -15.06 -11.79
CA ILE A 174 19.61 -14.48 -11.24
C ILE A 174 20.40 -15.60 -10.57
N VAL A 175 21.72 -15.55 -10.68
CA VAL A 175 22.61 -16.48 -9.97
C VAL A 175 23.57 -15.73 -9.05
N ASN A 176 23.90 -16.31 -7.90
CA ASN A 176 25.00 -15.86 -7.07
C ASN A 176 26.30 -16.52 -7.56
N ARG A 177 27.25 -15.72 -8.08
CA ARG A 177 28.52 -16.18 -8.65
C ARG A 177 28.31 -17.20 -9.79
N GLY A 178 28.86 -18.41 -9.70
CA GLY A 178 28.87 -19.37 -10.80
C GLY A 178 29.79 -18.95 -11.95
N PHE A 179 30.87 -18.23 -11.64
CA PHE A 179 31.78 -17.67 -12.63
C PHE A 179 32.42 -18.72 -13.54
N GLU A 180 32.68 -19.91 -13.00
CA GLU A 180 33.32 -21.04 -13.69
C GLU A 180 32.46 -21.58 -14.85
N VAL A 181 31.14 -21.41 -14.79
CA VAL A 181 30.20 -21.89 -15.80
C VAL A 181 29.58 -20.78 -16.64
N LEU A 182 29.93 -19.52 -16.36
CA LEU A 182 29.27 -18.34 -16.93
C LEU A 182 29.24 -18.34 -18.48
N ASP A 183 30.32 -18.81 -19.12
CA ASP A 183 30.44 -18.86 -20.59
C ASP A 183 29.34 -19.70 -21.24
N GLU A 184 28.88 -20.73 -20.53
CA GLU A 184 27.87 -21.66 -21.03
C GLU A 184 26.45 -21.19 -20.71
N ILE A 185 26.26 -20.37 -19.67
CA ILE A 185 24.94 -20.03 -19.12
C ILE A 185 24.53 -18.56 -19.28
N TYR A 186 25.41 -17.64 -19.69
CA TYR A 186 25.09 -16.19 -19.65
C TYR A 186 23.79 -15.82 -20.39
N LYS A 187 23.45 -16.51 -21.48
CA LYS A 187 22.21 -16.27 -22.25
C LYS A 187 20.93 -16.68 -21.52
N ASP A 188 21.06 -17.43 -20.44
CA ASP A 188 19.96 -17.93 -19.62
C ASP A 188 19.68 -17.03 -18.40
N LEU A 189 20.51 -16.01 -18.18
CA LEU A 189 20.51 -15.16 -16.99
C LEU A 189 19.97 -13.76 -17.31
N ASP A 190 19.25 -13.20 -16.35
CA ASP A 190 18.80 -11.81 -16.35
C ASP A 190 19.78 -10.89 -15.61
N ALA A 191 20.42 -11.40 -14.57
CA ALA A 191 21.49 -10.70 -13.85
C ALA A 191 22.42 -11.70 -13.14
N LEU A 192 23.58 -11.19 -12.74
CA LEU A 192 24.58 -11.90 -11.94
C LEU A 192 24.77 -11.17 -10.62
N LEU A 193 24.60 -11.85 -9.49
CA LEU A 193 24.88 -11.30 -8.16
C LEU A 193 26.21 -11.85 -7.64
N PHE A 194 26.95 -11.05 -6.86
CA PHE A 194 28.07 -11.55 -6.07
C PHE A 194 28.28 -10.79 -4.76
N GLU A 195 28.97 -11.46 -3.82
CA GLU A 195 29.37 -10.93 -2.51
C GLU A 195 30.89 -11.10 -2.33
N SER A 196 31.71 -10.06 -2.12
CA SER A 196 31.41 -8.62 -1.99
C SER A 196 32.48 -7.78 -2.69
N VAL A 197 32.19 -6.51 -3.01
CA VAL A 197 33.05 -5.58 -3.75
C VAL A 197 34.12 -4.92 -2.86
N PHE A 198 33.71 -4.22 -1.81
CA PHE A 198 34.62 -3.46 -0.94
C PHE A 198 34.57 -3.92 0.51
N TYR A 199 33.40 -4.31 0.99
CA TYR A 199 33.16 -4.72 2.37
C TYR A 199 32.38 -6.02 2.42
N GLY A 200 33.03 -7.07 2.91
CA GLY A 200 32.48 -8.41 3.06
C GLY A 200 32.38 -8.86 4.52
N LEU A 201 32.02 -10.12 4.73
CA LEU A 201 31.92 -10.73 6.06
C LEU A 201 33.26 -11.32 6.52
N SER A 202 33.65 -11.07 7.78
CA SER A 202 34.84 -11.70 8.37
C SER A 202 34.60 -13.16 8.72
N SER A 203 35.62 -14.02 8.56
CA SER A 203 35.58 -15.44 8.93
C SER A 203 35.86 -15.71 10.40
N LYS A 204 36.42 -14.74 11.15
CA LYS A 204 36.82 -14.89 12.57
C LYS A 204 35.95 -14.10 13.56
N TYR A 205 35.16 -13.15 13.10
CA TYR A 205 34.29 -12.32 13.94
C TYR A 205 32.97 -12.05 13.20
N LYS A 206 31.88 -11.86 13.93
CA LYS A 206 30.57 -11.41 13.40
C LYS A 206 30.60 -9.98 12.79
N GLY A 207 31.76 -9.51 12.33
CA GLY A 207 31.99 -8.14 11.88
C GLY A 207 32.30 -8.04 10.38
N TYR A 208 32.17 -6.82 9.87
CA TYR A 208 32.45 -6.45 8.48
C TYR A 208 33.96 -6.27 8.25
N LYS A 209 34.50 -6.79 7.15
CA LYS A 209 35.92 -6.64 6.77
C LYS A 209 36.05 -6.00 5.39
N ARG A 210 37.16 -5.30 5.17
CA ARG A 210 37.52 -4.83 3.82
C ARG A 210 37.91 -6.03 2.94
N VAL A 211 37.42 -6.07 1.71
CA VAL A 211 37.86 -7.01 0.69
C VAL A 211 39.29 -6.69 0.28
N SER A 212 40.14 -7.70 0.15
CA SER A 212 41.56 -7.50 -0.21
C SER A 212 41.68 -6.96 -1.65
N ALA A 213 42.80 -6.31 -1.96
CA ALA A 213 43.03 -5.80 -3.32
C ALA A 213 43.10 -6.95 -4.35
N GLU A 214 43.67 -8.09 -3.95
CA GLU A 214 43.78 -9.30 -4.76
C GLU A 214 42.40 -9.91 -5.06
N ASP A 215 41.61 -10.18 -4.01
CA ASP A 215 40.25 -10.72 -4.17
C ASP A 215 39.38 -9.79 -5.02
N ARG A 216 39.49 -8.47 -4.80
CA ARG A 216 38.72 -7.49 -5.57
C ARG A 216 39.16 -7.48 -7.04
N THR A 217 40.45 -7.58 -7.33
CA THR A 217 40.95 -7.64 -8.71
C THR A 217 40.45 -8.89 -9.41
N TRP A 218 40.50 -10.04 -8.72
CA TRP A 218 39.95 -11.30 -9.22
C TRP A 218 38.44 -11.19 -9.48
N LEU A 219 37.65 -10.66 -8.54
CA LEU A 219 36.22 -10.45 -8.72
C LEU A 219 35.91 -9.52 -9.89
N LEU A 220 36.61 -8.38 -10.00
CA LEU A 220 36.36 -7.40 -11.06
C LEU A 220 36.67 -7.95 -12.46
N SER A 221 37.62 -8.89 -12.59
CA SER A 221 37.84 -9.57 -13.87
C SER A 221 36.62 -10.38 -14.33
N HIS A 222 35.90 -11.00 -13.40
CA HIS A 222 34.66 -11.73 -13.68
C HIS A 222 33.47 -10.79 -13.93
N VAL A 223 33.42 -9.67 -13.20
CA VAL A 223 32.43 -8.61 -13.44
C VAL A 223 32.55 -8.06 -14.85
N GLN A 224 33.77 -7.72 -15.29
CA GLN A 224 34.03 -7.24 -16.65
C GLN A 224 33.58 -8.26 -17.70
N LYS A 225 33.83 -9.55 -17.44
CA LYS A 225 33.38 -10.64 -18.31
C LYS A 225 31.86 -10.72 -18.39
N ALA A 226 31.15 -10.64 -17.26
CA ALA A 226 29.69 -10.64 -17.23
C ALA A 226 29.09 -9.42 -17.94
N GLN A 227 29.66 -8.23 -17.71
CA GLN A 227 29.27 -7.00 -18.39
C GLN A 227 29.52 -7.07 -19.91
N ALA A 228 30.60 -7.71 -20.35
CA ALA A 228 30.88 -7.95 -21.77
C ALA A 228 29.84 -8.87 -22.43
N TYR A 229 29.20 -9.75 -21.64
CA TYR A 229 28.03 -10.53 -22.06
C TYR A 229 26.71 -9.77 -22.02
N GLY A 230 26.71 -8.50 -21.60
CA GLY A 230 25.53 -7.65 -21.49
C GLY A 230 24.67 -7.94 -20.25
N LEU A 231 25.19 -8.68 -19.26
CA LEU A 231 24.48 -8.94 -18.02
C LEU A 231 24.53 -7.74 -17.08
N ASP A 232 23.42 -7.46 -16.43
CA ASP A 232 23.43 -6.62 -15.24
C ASP A 232 24.16 -7.35 -14.10
N VAL A 233 25.01 -6.63 -13.37
CA VAL A 233 25.78 -7.19 -12.26
C VAL A 233 25.39 -6.51 -10.96
N ILE A 234 25.01 -7.28 -9.96
CA ILE A 234 24.60 -6.82 -8.63
C ILE A 234 25.71 -7.13 -7.63
N GLY A 235 26.21 -6.11 -6.95
CA GLY A 235 27.26 -6.22 -5.93
C GLY A 235 26.66 -6.02 -4.53
N VAL A 236 26.74 -7.05 -3.70
CA VAL A 236 26.25 -7.00 -2.31
C VAL A 236 27.41 -6.78 -1.34
N ASP A 237 27.35 -5.67 -0.63
CA ASP A 237 28.32 -5.27 0.40
C ASP A 237 27.68 -5.20 1.78
N TYR A 238 28.52 -5.37 2.80
CA TYR A 238 28.07 -5.46 4.19
C TYR A 238 28.70 -4.36 5.03
N ILE A 239 27.88 -3.40 5.48
CA ILE A 239 28.30 -2.24 6.28
C ILE A 239 27.31 -2.02 7.43
N ASP A 240 27.80 -1.49 8.54
CA ASP A 240 26.97 -1.06 9.67
C ASP A 240 26.10 0.16 9.32
N LEU A 241 24.81 0.14 9.69
CA LEU A 241 23.82 1.19 9.42
C LEU A 241 24.21 2.56 9.98
N THR A 242 24.99 2.58 11.06
CA THR A 242 25.46 3.82 11.68
C THR A 242 26.41 4.61 10.77
N GLN A 243 27.05 3.96 9.79
CA GLN A 243 28.05 4.54 8.91
C GLN A 243 27.46 5.11 7.61
N LYS A 244 26.42 5.96 7.71
CA LYS A 244 25.65 6.48 6.55
C LYS A 244 26.51 7.09 5.44
N GLU A 245 27.54 7.87 5.76
CA GLU A 245 28.42 8.47 4.74
C GLU A 245 29.28 7.42 4.03
N LYS A 246 29.76 6.41 4.77
CA LYS A 246 30.50 5.29 4.17
C LYS A 246 29.63 4.46 3.25
N ILE A 247 28.36 4.28 3.58
CA ILE A 247 27.37 3.60 2.73
C ILE A 247 27.22 4.36 1.41
N LYS A 248 26.96 5.67 1.46
CA LYS A 248 26.86 6.54 0.26
C LYS A 248 28.12 6.50 -0.60
N ASP A 249 29.30 6.64 0.01
CA ASP A 249 30.58 6.58 -0.70
C ASP A 249 30.81 5.22 -1.36
N THR A 250 30.37 4.13 -0.72
CA THR A 250 30.51 2.78 -1.26
C THR A 250 29.55 2.56 -2.42
N ILE A 251 28.30 3.04 -2.31
CA ILE A 251 27.32 3.01 -3.40
C ILE A 251 27.88 3.70 -4.64
N ALA A 252 28.40 4.93 -4.50
CA ALA A 252 28.99 5.68 -5.61
C ALA A 252 30.15 4.91 -6.27
N LYS A 253 31.08 4.37 -5.46
CA LYS A 253 32.22 3.58 -5.98
C LYS A 253 31.80 2.30 -6.69
N ILE A 254 30.74 1.63 -6.24
CA ILE A 254 30.22 0.44 -6.91
C ILE A 254 29.54 0.83 -8.23
N GLN A 255 28.79 1.94 -8.26
CA GLN A 255 28.15 2.44 -9.48
C GLN A 255 29.18 2.87 -10.53
N ASP A 256 30.30 3.49 -10.14
CA ASP A 256 31.39 3.87 -11.04
C ASP A 256 32.02 2.67 -11.76
N LEU A 257 31.87 1.46 -11.20
CA LEU A 257 32.32 0.20 -11.81
C LEU A 257 31.27 -0.41 -12.75
N GLY A 258 30.13 0.25 -12.95
CA GLY A 258 28.99 -0.29 -13.70
C GLY A 258 28.32 -1.47 -13.00
N ILE A 259 28.30 -1.47 -11.66
CA ILE A 259 27.66 -2.51 -10.84
C ILE A 259 26.47 -1.88 -10.10
N ILE A 260 25.39 -2.65 -9.94
CA ILE A 260 24.22 -2.27 -9.13
C ILE A 260 24.54 -2.57 -7.64
N PRO A 261 24.74 -1.57 -6.77
CA PRO A 261 25.00 -1.78 -5.36
C PRO A 261 23.76 -2.22 -4.59
N TYR A 262 23.98 -3.07 -3.58
CA TYR A 262 23.06 -3.25 -2.47
C TYR A 262 23.85 -3.43 -1.16
N ILE A 263 23.61 -2.59 -0.17
CA ILE A 263 24.34 -2.61 1.11
C ILE A 263 23.40 -3.03 2.24
N SER A 264 23.65 -4.18 2.86
CA SER A 264 22.76 -4.74 3.89
C SER A 264 23.49 -5.40 5.07
N ASN A 265 22.73 -5.97 6.01
CA ASN A 265 23.24 -6.84 7.07
C ASN A 265 23.41 -8.26 6.55
N LYS A 266 24.15 -9.09 7.28
CA LYS A 266 24.42 -10.49 6.90
C LYS A 266 23.13 -11.30 6.75
N GLU A 267 22.16 -11.04 7.60
CA GLU A 267 20.92 -11.80 7.68
C GLU A 267 19.88 -11.37 6.63
N PHE A 268 20.11 -10.26 5.91
CA PHE A 268 19.15 -9.64 4.99
C PHE A 268 17.77 -9.36 5.61
N THR A 269 17.74 -9.10 6.91
CA THR A 269 16.50 -8.78 7.66
C THR A 269 16.21 -7.28 7.73
N ARG A 270 17.04 -6.46 7.09
CA ARG A 270 16.85 -5.01 6.96
C ARG A 270 16.67 -4.59 5.50
N TYR A 271 15.97 -3.48 5.30
CA TYR A 271 15.90 -2.81 4.00
C TYR A 271 17.22 -2.07 3.76
N GLY A 272 18.04 -2.58 2.85
CA GLY A 272 19.37 -2.03 2.54
C GLY A 272 19.34 -0.85 1.57
N ASP A 273 20.49 -0.22 1.40
CA ASP A 273 20.67 0.93 0.52
C ASP A 273 21.13 0.48 -0.88
N SER A 274 20.58 1.06 -1.94
CA SER A 274 20.89 0.76 -3.35
C SER A 274 21.03 2.05 -4.18
N SER A 275 21.06 1.94 -5.51
CA SER A 275 21.17 3.07 -6.44
C SER A 275 20.02 4.07 -6.37
N LYS A 276 18.82 3.61 -5.99
CA LYS A 276 17.64 4.47 -5.81
C LYS A 276 17.37 4.65 -4.32
N GLU A 277 17.10 5.88 -3.92
CA GLU A 277 16.67 6.21 -2.57
C GLU A 277 15.14 6.10 -2.45
N VAL A 278 14.68 5.27 -1.54
CA VAL A 278 13.25 5.08 -1.28
C VAL A 278 12.72 6.14 -0.32
N LEU A 279 11.57 6.71 -0.66
CA LEU A 279 10.80 7.54 0.25
C LEU A 279 10.06 6.62 1.25
N LYS A 280 10.55 6.58 2.49
CA LYS A 280 9.87 5.83 3.56
C LYS A 280 8.53 6.49 3.91
N ARG A 281 7.45 5.71 3.78
CA ARG A 281 6.06 6.15 4.07
C ARG A 281 5.48 5.51 5.33
N GLU A 282 6.10 4.46 5.85
CA GLU A 282 5.57 3.73 7.00
C GLU A 282 5.97 4.40 8.32
N ILE A 283 5.00 4.56 9.21
CA ILE A 283 5.16 5.11 10.55
C ILE A 283 4.81 4.01 11.54
N LEU A 284 5.76 3.62 12.37
CA LEU A 284 5.48 2.67 13.44
C LEU A 284 4.62 3.36 14.49
N VAL A 285 3.45 2.82 14.78
CA VAL A 285 2.55 3.33 15.81
C VAL A 285 2.46 2.28 16.91
N LEU A 286 3.05 2.60 18.06
CA LEU A 286 3.06 1.76 19.25
C LEU A 286 1.87 2.09 20.14
N TYR A 287 1.13 1.05 20.53
CA TYR A 287 -0.06 1.11 21.38
C TYR A 287 -0.09 -0.08 22.35
N SER A 288 -1.08 -0.15 23.24
CA SER A 288 -1.26 -1.26 24.20
C SER A 288 -2.48 -2.14 23.87
N GLU A 289 -2.37 -3.46 24.04
CA GLU A 289 -3.44 -4.44 23.75
C GLU A 289 -4.59 -4.44 24.79
N GLU A 290 -5.21 -3.29 25.05
CA GLU A 290 -6.35 -3.19 25.96
C GLU A 290 -7.68 -3.51 25.26
N GLU A 291 -7.75 -3.20 23.97
CA GLU A 291 -8.94 -3.35 23.14
C GLU A 291 -8.60 -4.02 21.81
N GLU A 292 -9.63 -4.44 21.08
CA GLU A 292 -9.45 -4.92 19.73
C GLU A 292 -8.82 -3.84 18.84
N LEU A 293 -7.91 -4.23 17.93
CA LEU A 293 -7.11 -3.31 17.12
C LEU A 293 -7.92 -2.17 16.48
N GLU A 294 -9.06 -2.49 15.89
CA GLU A 294 -9.97 -1.52 15.24
C GLU A 294 -10.56 -0.48 16.20
N ASN A 295 -10.54 -0.74 17.51
CA ASN A 295 -11.10 0.15 18.52
C ASN A 295 -10.07 1.09 19.15
N THR A 296 -8.79 0.79 19.00
CA THR A 296 -7.69 1.56 19.58
C THR A 296 -7.62 2.99 19.04
N ASN A 297 -7.18 3.94 19.88
CA ASN A 297 -6.88 5.32 19.45
C ASN A 297 -5.81 5.36 18.34
N ALA A 298 -4.86 4.43 18.37
CA ALA A 298 -3.86 4.29 17.31
C ALA A 298 -4.50 4.07 15.93
N HIS A 299 -5.55 3.26 15.85
CA HIS A 299 -6.30 3.04 14.61
C HIS A 299 -7.31 4.16 14.31
N LYS A 300 -8.18 4.50 15.27
CA LYS A 300 -9.29 5.45 15.06
C LYS A 300 -8.82 6.89 14.88
N LEU A 301 -7.77 7.30 15.60
CA LEU A 301 -7.35 8.70 15.68
C LEU A 301 -6.06 8.95 14.90
N ALA A 302 -5.03 8.11 15.06
CA ALA A 302 -3.74 8.40 14.44
C ALA A 302 -3.70 8.07 12.93
N ALA A 303 -4.45 7.05 12.49
CA ALA A 303 -4.38 6.59 11.11
C ALA A 303 -4.83 7.65 10.09
N ILE A 304 -5.97 8.32 10.31
CA ILE A 304 -6.52 9.27 9.33
C ILE A 304 -5.60 10.47 9.05
N PRO A 305 -5.05 11.17 10.06
CA PRO A 305 -4.10 12.24 9.82
C PRO A 305 -2.85 11.78 9.07
N LEU A 306 -2.32 10.60 9.40
CA LEU A 306 -1.15 10.02 8.72
C LEU A 306 -1.46 9.67 7.26
N GLU A 307 -2.59 8.99 7.01
CA GLU A 307 -3.03 8.62 5.66
C GLU A 307 -3.30 9.85 4.80
N TYR A 308 -3.93 10.89 5.36
CA TYR A 308 -4.12 12.16 4.67
C TYR A 308 -2.78 12.78 4.27
N LEU A 309 -1.76 12.72 5.13
CA LEU A 309 -0.40 13.21 4.84
C LEU A 309 0.38 12.29 3.86
N GLY A 310 -0.20 11.16 3.45
CA GLY A 310 0.39 10.18 2.53
C GLY A 310 1.25 9.10 3.18
N TYR A 311 1.24 9.02 4.51
CA TYR A 311 1.99 8.06 5.31
C TYR A 311 1.08 6.90 5.76
N ILE A 312 1.69 5.77 6.08
CA ILE A 312 0.99 4.51 6.39
C ILE A 312 1.27 4.15 7.85
N PRO A 313 0.24 4.10 8.72
CA PRO A 313 0.40 3.63 10.09
C PRO A 313 0.62 2.12 10.09
N ILE A 314 1.72 1.68 10.70
CA ILE A 314 1.98 0.27 11.01
C ILE A 314 1.79 0.10 12.51
N LEU A 315 0.61 -0.40 12.88
CA LEU A 315 0.22 -0.56 14.27
C LEU A 315 0.90 -1.80 14.85
N LYS A 316 1.58 -1.63 15.99
CA LYS A 316 2.19 -2.74 16.73
C LYS A 316 1.93 -2.55 18.21
N ALA A 317 1.38 -3.56 18.84
CA ALA A 317 1.23 -3.53 20.27
C ALA A 317 2.58 -3.70 20.96
N ILE A 318 2.85 -2.92 22.01
CA ILE A 318 4.15 -2.94 22.68
C ILE A 318 4.38 -4.29 23.37
N GLU A 319 3.32 -4.96 23.81
CA GLU A 319 3.34 -6.28 24.44
C GLU A 319 3.88 -7.38 23.51
N GLN A 320 3.80 -7.18 22.20
CA GLN A 320 4.37 -8.09 21.20
C GLN A 320 5.89 -7.88 21.00
N GLY A 321 6.50 -6.96 21.77
CA GLY A 321 7.92 -6.65 21.75
C GLY A 321 8.29 -5.51 20.80
N LEU A 322 9.35 -4.80 21.14
CA LEU A 322 9.84 -3.65 20.37
C LEU A 322 10.64 -4.10 19.13
N PRO A 323 10.50 -3.42 17.98
CA PRO A 323 11.29 -3.73 16.78
C PRO A 323 12.78 -3.59 17.01
N SER A 324 13.55 -4.51 16.46
CA SER A 324 15.02 -4.43 16.39
C SER A 324 15.49 -3.25 15.53
N LEU A 325 16.78 -2.91 15.64
CA LEU A 325 17.40 -1.87 14.81
C LEU A 325 17.28 -2.16 13.31
N ASP A 326 17.37 -3.43 12.91
CA ASP A 326 17.23 -3.83 11.51
C ASP A 326 15.78 -3.64 11.01
N GLU A 327 14.78 -3.96 11.83
CA GLU A 327 13.37 -3.70 11.51
C GLU A 327 13.05 -2.20 11.44
N LEU A 328 13.73 -1.38 12.25
CA LEU A 328 13.58 0.08 12.22
C LEU A 328 14.01 0.71 10.88
N SER A 329 14.82 0.01 10.07
CA SER A 329 15.17 0.46 8.72
C SER A 329 13.95 0.69 7.82
N ARG A 330 12.80 0.07 8.12
CA ARG A 330 11.53 0.21 7.40
C ARG A 330 10.86 1.58 7.59
N TYR A 331 10.96 2.15 8.79
CA TYR A 331 10.09 3.24 9.21
C TYR A 331 10.71 4.61 8.96
N LYS A 332 9.87 5.60 8.65
CA LYS A 332 10.25 7.02 8.59
C LYS A 332 10.37 7.61 9.99
N ALA A 333 9.43 7.28 10.87
CA ALA A 333 9.34 7.79 12.23
C ALA A 333 8.52 6.83 13.11
N VAL A 334 8.49 7.11 14.42
CA VAL A 334 7.77 6.35 15.44
C VAL A 334 6.77 7.27 16.15
N LEU A 335 5.55 6.78 16.36
CA LEU A 335 4.54 7.39 17.22
C LEU A 335 4.27 6.42 18.38
N VAL A 336 4.36 6.92 19.61
CA VAL A 336 4.05 6.17 20.84
C VAL A 336 2.80 6.79 21.44
N TRP A 337 1.70 6.03 21.45
CA TRP A 337 0.44 6.43 22.06
C TRP A 337 0.00 5.31 23.00
N ASN A 338 0.64 5.26 24.16
CA ASN A 338 0.47 4.21 25.14
C ASN A 338 -0.03 4.80 26.46
N GLY A 339 -1.23 4.40 26.90
CA GLY A 339 -1.82 4.80 28.19
C GLY A 339 -1.37 3.95 29.39
N ASN A 340 -0.64 2.85 29.16
CA ASN A 340 -0.32 1.84 30.17
C ASN A 340 1.16 1.77 30.55
N SER A 341 1.40 1.31 31.78
CA SER A 341 2.73 1.05 32.32
C SER A 341 3.41 -0.12 31.61
N LEU A 342 4.57 0.13 31.01
CA LEU A 342 5.41 -0.93 30.47
C LEU A 342 6.07 -1.75 31.58
N LYS A 343 5.86 -3.08 31.58
CA LYS A 343 6.51 -4.01 32.51
C LYS A 343 8.04 -3.93 32.47
N GLU A 344 8.60 -3.62 31.30
CA GLU A 344 10.05 -3.57 31.05
C GLU A 344 10.49 -2.17 30.60
N ALA A 345 10.17 -1.14 31.40
CA ALA A 345 10.48 0.27 31.12
C ALA A 345 11.95 0.50 30.67
N TYR A 346 12.93 -0.15 31.31
CA TYR A 346 14.34 -0.04 30.93
C TYR A 346 14.64 -0.46 29.47
N LEU A 347 14.00 -1.53 28.97
CA LEU A 347 14.20 -1.97 27.59
C LEU A 347 13.60 -0.99 26.60
N PHE A 348 12.44 -0.41 26.94
CA PHE A 348 11.81 0.64 26.15
C PHE A 348 12.66 1.91 26.11
N GLU A 349 13.17 2.38 27.25
CA GLU A 349 14.04 3.55 27.32
C GLU A 349 15.33 3.37 26.51
N LYS A 350 15.96 2.19 26.63
CA LYS A 350 17.12 1.84 25.81
C LYS A 350 16.78 1.83 24.33
N TRP A 351 15.61 1.33 23.95
CA TRP A 351 15.14 1.35 22.57
C TRP A 351 14.90 2.77 22.06
N VAL A 352 14.35 3.67 22.88
CA VAL A 352 14.23 5.09 22.53
C VAL A 352 15.61 5.73 22.33
N SER A 353 16.60 5.43 23.18
CA SER A 353 17.98 5.90 22.94
C SER A 353 18.51 5.48 21.57
N VAL A 354 18.23 4.24 21.14
CA VAL A 354 18.59 3.77 19.79
C VAL A 354 17.89 4.60 18.70
N LEU A 355 16.62 4.96 18.85
CA LEU A 355 15.93 5.84 17.89
C LEU A 355 16.65 7.19 17.75
N LEU A 356 17.03 7.80 18.88
CA LEU A 356 17.73 9.08 18.90
C LEU A 356 19.09 9.01 18.21
N GLU A 357 19.87 7.97 18.51
CA GLU A 357 21.17 7.71 17.88
C GLU A 357 21.06 7.54 16.36
N GLN A 358 20.01 6.85 15.90
CA GLN A 358 19.74 6.65 14.46
C GLN A 358 19.10 7.87 13.78
N LYS A 359 18.74 8.89 14.55
CA LYS A 359 17.99 10.09 14.12
C LYS A 359 16.60 9.74 13.57
N ILE A 360 15.98 8.70 14.10
CA ILE A 360 14.58 8.38 13.81
C ILE A 360 13.72 9.25 14.71
N LYS A 361 12.79 10.01 14.11
CA LYS A 361 11.91 10.89 14.86
C LYS A 361 10.93 10.09 15.71
N VAL A 362 10.71 10.51 16.95
CA VAL A 362 9.74 9.90 17.85
C VAL A 362 8.74 10.93 18.38
N LEU A 363 7.46 10.61 18.32
CA LEU A 363 6.37 11.40 18.88
C LEU A 363 5.73 10.65 20.05
N PHE A 364 5.62 11.31 21.20
CA PHE A 364 4.93 10.79 22.39
C PHE A 364 3.59 11.51 22.59
N LEU A 365 2.51 10.74 22.77
CA LEU A 365 1.17 11.26 23.02
C LEU A 365 0.62 10.71 24.34
N ASP A 366 -0.02 11.59 25.11
CA ASP A 366 -0.58 11.38 26.45
C ASP A 366 0.42 10.94 27.54
N GLY A 367 1.68 10.70 27.17
CA GLY A 367 2.77 10.37 28.10
C GLY A 367 3.99 9.81 27.37
N PHE A 368 5.08 9.60 28.10
CA PHE A 368 6.32 9.05 27.53
C PHE A 368 6.35 7.52 27.44
N GLY A 369 5.20 6.86 27.64
CA GLY A 369 5.07 5.40 27.57
C GLY A 369 5.63 4.63 28.78
N VAL A 370 6.02 5.31 29.86
CA VAL A 370 6.49 4.70 31.12
C VAL A 370 5.88 5.44 32.32
N ASN A 371 5.68 4.74 33.44
CA ASN A 371 5.13 5.36 34.65
C ASN A 371 6.11 6.32 35.34
N ASP A 372 7.34 5.87 35.57
CA ASP A 372 8.42 6.74 36.03
C ASP A 372 9.21 7.21 34.82
N ASP A 373 8.84 8.40 34.34
CA ASP A 373 9.46 9.05 33.19
C ASP A 373 10.75 9.80 33.53
N THR A 374 11.33 9.61 34.72
CA THR A 374 12.55 10.32 35.13
C THR A 374 13.75 9.97 34.24
N ASN A 375 13.94 8.70 33.87
CA ASN A 375 15.07 8.31 33.04
C ASN A 375 14.83 8.63 31.56
N ILE A 376 13.63 8.38 31.03
CA ILE A 376 13.29 8.83 29.66
C ILE A 376 13.41 10.34 29.48
N CYS A 377 13.01 11.17 30.47
CA CYS A 377 13.21 12.63 30.40
C CYS A 377 14.68 13.01 30.28
N LYS A 378 15.59 12.32 30.98
CA LYS A 378 17.04 12.53 30.83
C LYS A 378 17.54 12.16 29.44
N ILE A 379 17.06 11.03 28.88
CA ILE A 379 17.39 10.60 27.52
C ILE A 379 16.93 11.64 26.48
N LEU A 380 15.77 12.26 26.71
CA LEU A 380 15.16 13.25 25.83
C LEU A 380 15.62 14.70 26.07
N ASP A 381 16.54 14.93 27.00
CA ASP A 381 17.02 16.26 27.43
C ASP A 381 15.87 17.19 27.91
N ILE A 382 14.98 16.62 28.72
CA ILE A 382 13.87 17.31 29.37
C ILE A 382 14.17 17.43 30.86
N LYS A 383 14.27 18.67 31.35
CA LYS A 383 14.36 18.91 32.78
C LYS A 383 12.98 18.64 33.40
N LYS A 384 12.96 17.75 34.41
CA LYS A 384 11.77 17.41 35.19
C LYS A 384 11.94 17.94 36.61
N GLN A 385 10.89 18.54 37.15
CA GLN A 385 10.84 18.97 38.55
C GLN A 385 9.45 18.72 39.16
N GLU A 386 9.38 18.58 40.47
CA GLU A 386 8.12 18.44 41.20
C GLU A 386 7.28 19.74 41.13
N ASN A 387 5.97 19.60 40.94
CA ASN A 387 5.06 20.73 41.00
C ASN A 387 4.76 21.09 42.47
N LYS A 388 5.16 22.30 42.90
CA LYS A 388 4.89 22.77 44.27
C LYS A 388 3.46 23.27 44.45
N ALA A 389 2.73 23.52 43.36
CA ALA A 389 1.34 23.94 43.40
C ALA A 389 0.40 22.78 43.76
N SER A 390 -0.73 23.09 44.37
CA SER A 390 -1.81 22.16 44.66
C SER A 390 -2.67 21.93 43.42
N ILE A 391 -3.40 20.80 43.37
CA ILE A 391 -4.38 20.48 42.33
C ILE A 391 -5.50 21.52 42.17
N LEU A 392 -5.74 22.32 43.21
CA LEU A 392 -6.75 23.39 43.20
C LEU A 392 -6.19 24.73 42.68
N ASP A 393 -4.88 24.87 42.58
CA ASP A 393 -4.25 26.10 42.12
C ASP A 393 -4.36 26.19 40.60
N LYS A 394 -4.74 27.36 40.09
CA LYS A 394 -4.83 27.59 38.65
C LYS A 394 -3.43 27.81 38.07
N GLU A 395 -3.18 27.21 36.91
CA GLU A 395 -2.00 27.51 36.09
C GLU A 395 -2.30 28.66 35.12
N GLU A 396 -1.34 29.55 34.94
CA GLU A 396 -1.36 30.63 33.95
C GLU A 396 -0.84 30.11 32.62
N ILE A 397 -1.59 30.32 31.53
CA ILE A 397 -1.11 30.04 30.17
C ILE A 397 -0.21 31.20 29.74
N THR A 398 1.09 30.95 29.65
CA THR A 398 2.08 31.95 29.19
C THR A 398 2.21 31.97 27.67
N TYR A 399 1.97 30.84 26.99
CA TYR A 399 1.97 30.73 25.54
C TYR A 399 1.04 29.62 25.05
N GLN A 400 0.34 29.87 23.93
CA GLN A 400 -0.53 28.88 23.29
C GLN A 400 -0.44 29.01 21.76
N ASP A 401 0.04 27.96 21.09
CA ASP A 401 0.10 27.90 19.63
C ASP A 401 -1.30 27.71 19.00
N LYS A 402 -1.47 28.21 17.77
CA LYS A 402 -2.75 28.14 17.02
C LYS A 402 -3.20 26.73 16.63
N SER A 403 -2.35 25.72 16.84
CA SER A 403 -2.72 24.31 16.66
C SER A 403 -3.61 23.78 17.78
N LEU A 404 -3.66 24.44 18.94
CA LEU A 404 -4.55 24.10 20.05
C LEU A 404 -5.95 24.70 19.87
N GLY A 405 -6.95 24.02 20.41
CA GLY A 405 -8.35 24.38 20.23
C GLY A 405 -8.94 23.90 18.90
N PHE A 406 -8.49 22.74 18.39
CA PHE A 406 -8.86 22.27 17.05
C PHE A 406 -10.34 21.88 16.92
N GLU A 407 -10.83 20.95 17.75
CA GLU A 407 -12.25 20.57 17.82
C GLU A 407 -12.90 20.99 19.14
N THR A 408 -12.11 21.03 20.21
CA THR A 408 -12.53 21.42 21.55
C THR A 408 -11.46 22.33 22.19
N PRO A 409 -11.82 23.30 23.04
CA PRO A 409 -10.84 24.15 23.72
C PRO A 409 -9.91 23.33 24.61
N LEU A 410 -8.71 23.86 24.84
CA LEU A 410 -7.77 23.32 25.81
C LEU A 410 -8.38 23.35 27.22
N SER A 411 -8.31 22.23 27.92
CA SER A 411 -8.59 22.11 29.36
C SER A 411 -7.32 21.65 30.03
N LEU A 412 -6.92 22.32 31.11
CA LEU A 412 -5.69 22.00 31.82
C LEU A 412 -6.02 21.09 33.01
N SER A 413 -5.43 19.89 33.00
CA SER A 413 -5.41 18.99 34.14
C SER A 413 -4.16 19.28 34.99
N TYR A 414 -4.20 18.96 36.28
CA TYR A 414 -3.04 19.15 37.15
C TYR A 414 -1.87 18.26 36.76
N PHE A 415 -0.68 18.86 36.65
CA PHE A 415 0.57 18.15 36.39
C PHE A 415 1.31 17.89 37.71
N GLN A 416 1.52 16.62 38.08
CA GLN A 416 2.32 16.28 39.26
C GLN A 416 3.81 16.67 39.08
N SER A 417 4.32 16.55 37.86
CA SER A 417 5.66 16.95 37.46
C SER A 417 5.60 18.00 36.36
N LEU A 418 6.53 18.96 36.40
CA LEU A 418 6.66 20.03 35.41
C LEU A 418 7.85 19.75 34.50
N TYR A 419 7.67 19.97 33.21
CA TYR A 419 8.62 19.61 32.16
C TYR A 419 9.17 20.86 31.48
N GLN A 420 10.49 20.96 31.35
CA GLN A 420 11.18 22.04 30.63
C GLN A 420 12.18 21.43 29.62
N PRO A 421 11.78 21.23 28.35
CA PRO A 421 12.66 20.71 27.32
C PRO A 421 13.73 21.74 26.94
N GLN A 422 14.93 21.27 26.57
CA GLN A 422 15.98 22.14 26.02
C GLN A 422 15.84 22.28 24.50
N ASN A 423 16.13 23.47 23.95
CA ASN A 423 16.16 23.73 22.51
C ASN A 423 14.89 23.27 21.75
N ALA A 424 13.71 23.55 22.30
CA ALA A 424 12.44 23.11 21.76
C ALA A 424 11.59 24.29 21.26
N GLN A 425 10.74 24.01 20.28
CA GLN A 425 9.61 24.87 19.94
C GLN A 425 8.46 24.50 20.87
N GLU A 426 8.18 25.38 21.82
CA GLU A 426 7.03 25.27 22.72
C GLU A 426 5.73 25.48 21.92
N LEU A 427 4.74 24.62 22.14
CA LEU A 427 3.38 24.82 21.62
C LEU A 427 2.40 25.21 22.72
N LEU A 428 2.70 24.86 23.97
CA LEU A 428 1.98 25.27 25.16
C LEU A 428 2.98 25.57 26.27
N GLY A 429 2.95 26.78 26.80
CA GLY A 429 3.72 27.22 27.95
C GLY A 429 2.79 27.58 29.09
N LEU A 430 3.10 27.06 30.28
CA LEU A 430 2.32 27.23 31.51
C LEU A 430 3.23 27.72 32.64
N LYS A 431 2.64 28.41 33.61
CA LYS A 431 3.31 28.85 34.82
C LYS A 431 2.39 28.68 36.03
N ASN A 432 2.89 28.04 37.08
CA ASN A 432 2.13 27.88 38.31
C ASN A 432 2.27 29.11 39.24
N ILE A 433 1.54 29.11 40.36
CA ILE A 433 1.55 30.20 41.36
C ILE A 433 2.93 30.43 42.02
N TYR A 434 3.83 29.45 41.96
CA TYR A 434 5.21 29.54 42.46
C TYR A 434 6.21 29.98 41.38
N ALA A 435 5.70 30.48 40.24
CA ALA A 435 6.49 30.85 39.08
C ALA A 435 7.30 29.71 38.46
N GLN A 436 6.94 28.45 38.71
CA GLN A 436 7.53 27.31 38.04
C GLN A 436 6.93 27.17 36.64
N GLU A 437 7.80 27.07 35.64
CA GLU A 437 7.42 26.91 34.24
C GLU A 437 7.14 25.44 33.91
N ASN A 438 6.21 25.21 32.99
CA ASN A 438 5.87 23.89 32.47
C ASN A 438 5.53 23.98 30.99
N ILE A 439 6.10 23.08 30.19
CA ILE A 439 5.90 23.00 28.75
C ILE A 439 5.37 21.60 28.44
N PRO A 440 4.04 21.39 28.50
CA PRO A 440 3.44 20.07 28.28
C PRO A 440 3.39 19.66 26.81
N ILE A 441 3.62 20.58 25.87
CA ILE A 441 3.63 20.30 24.43
C ILE A 441 4.81 21.00 23.78
N ALA A 442 5.67 20.21 23.12
CA ALA A 442 6.81 20.76 22.40
C ALA A 442 7.25 19.90 21.20
N ILE A 443 7.87 20.58 20.24
CA ILE A 443 8.58 19.97 19.12
C ILE A 443 10.08 20.18 19.33
N THR A 444 10.87 19.13 19.17
CA THR A 444 12.31 19.10 19.46
C THR A 444 13.12 18.60 18.26
N SER A 445 14.44 18.60 18.38
CA SER A 445 15.33 18.05 17.36
C SER A 445 15.22 16.52 17.21
N TRP A 446 14.71 15.79 18.20
CA TRP A 446 14.49 14.35 18.13
C TRP A 446 13.05 13.97 17.77
N GLY A 447 12.10 14.91 17.84
CA GLY A 447 10.71 14.65 17.50
C GLY A 447 9.77 15.59 18.23
N GLY A 448 8.86 15.07 19.05
CA GLY A 448 8.00 15.90 19.87
C GLY A 448 7.23 15.12 20.90
N TYR A 449 6.49 15.84 21.75
CA TYR A 449 5.60 15.24 22.72
C TYR A 449 4.43 16.16 23.03
N ALA A 450 3.32 15.55 23.44
CA ALA A 450 2.15 16.22 24.00
C ALA A 450 1.65 15.38 25.17
N LEU A 451 1.65 15.93 26.38
CA LEU A 451 1.40 15.20 27.63
C LEU A 451 -0.02 15.41 28.14
N ASN A 452 -0.55 14.41 28.83
CA ASN A 452 -1.88 14.43 29.46
C ASN A 452 -2.98 14.78 28.45
N GLU A 453 -4.17 15.15 28.92
CA GLU A 453 -5.38 15.51 28.15
C GLU A 453 -5.20 16.71 27.17
N THR A 454 -3.97 17.12 26.86
CA THR A 454 -3.66 18.16 25.88
C THR A 454 -3.73 17.68 24.43
N VAL A 455 -3.77 16.36 24.19
CA VAL A 455 -3.91 15.77 22.83
C VAL A 455 -5.38 15.70 22.45
N THR A 456 -6.18 15.02 23.28
CA THR A 456 -7.61 14.79 23.09
C THR A 456 -8.37 14.89 24.41
N HIS A 457 -9.65 15.24 24.33
CA HIS A 457 -10.60 15.10 25.43
C HIS A 457 -11.64 14.03 25.11
N GLN A 458 -11.94 13.20 26.09
CA GLN A 458 -13.09 12.29 26.02
C GLN A 458 -14.32 12.94 26.64
N PHE A 459 -15.43 12.94 25.92
CA PHE A 459 -16.74 13.40 26.37
C PHE A 459 -17.81 12.37 26.01
N GLU A 460 -18.35 11.70 27.03
CA GLU A 460 -19.20 10.51 26.87
C GLU A 460 -18.47 9.48 25.97
N ASP A 461 -19.11 9.06 24.87
CA ASP A 461 -18.56 8.14 23.88
C ASP A 461 -17.74 8.84 22.77
N ASN A 462 -17.52 10.15 22.87
CA ASN A 462 -16.82 10.93 21.85
C ASN A 462 -15.38 11.26 22.28
N ILE A 463 -14.46 11.25 21.32
CA ILE A 463 -13.08 11.71 21.52
C ILE A 463 -12.83 12.90 20.60
N LEU A 464 -12.49 14.05 21.18
CA LEU A 464 -12.33 15.31 20.45
C LEU A 464 -10.87 15.73 20.50
N TRP A 465 -10.33 16.17 19.36
CA TRP A 465 -8.98 16.69 19.26
C TRP A 465 -8.87 18.08 19.88
N VAL A 466 -7.96 18.22 20.84
CA VAL A 466 -7.54 19.53 21.36
C VAL A 466 -6.45 20.09 20.45
N LEU A 467 -5.47 19.26 20.11
CA LEU A 467 -4.34 19.60 19.26
C LEU A 467 -4.60 19.18 17.81
N ASN A 468 -4.34 20.05 16.83
CA ASN A 468 -4.53 19.75 15.41
C ASN A 468 -3.54 18.67 14.94
N PRO A 469 -4.00 17.43 14.66
CA PRO A 469 -3.10 16.30 14.42
C PRO A 469 -2.37 16.41 13.07
N PHE A 470 -2.99 17.03 12.06
CA PHE A 470 -2.40 17.14 10.72
C PHE A 470 -1.13 18.01 10.74
N ARG A 471 -1.14 19.10 11.52
CA ARG A 471 0.05 19.96 11.66
C ARG A 471 1.06 19.33 12.60
N PHE A 472 0.60 18.88 13.77
CA PHE A 472 1.50 18.39 14.81
C PHE A 472 2.25 17.13 14.37
N PHE A 473 1.58 16.15 13.77
CA PHE A 473 2.24 14.94 13.28
C PHE A 473 3.25 15.26 12.19
N LYS A 474 2.90 16.17 11.26
CA LYS A 474 3.81 16.58 10.19
C LYS A 474 5.10 17.19 10.74
N GLU A 475 4.99 18.12 11.68
CA GLU A 475 6.13 18.84 12.23
C GLU A 475 6.94 17.97 13.20
N ALA A 476 6.29 17.31 14.17
CA ALA A 476 6.96 16.50 15.19
C ALA A 476 7.64 15.24 14.63
N LEU A 477 7.02 14.55 13.67
CA LEU A 477 7.62 13.36 13.04
C LEU A 477 8.56 13.71 11.88
N GLY A 478 8.71 15.00 11.53
CA GLY A 478 9.56 15.43 10.41
C GLY A 478 9.09 14.87 9.06
N LEU A 479 7.77 14.89 8.82
CA LEU A 479 7.16 14.36 7.60
C LEU A 479 7.33 15.35 6.45
N GLU A 480 7.86 14.85 5.35
CA GLU A 480 8.12 15.63 4.14
C GLU A 480 6.84 15.87 3.35
N SER A 481 6.83 16.89 2.50
CA SER A 481 5.74 17.07 1.53
C SER A 481 6.02 16.21 0.30
N ILE A 482 5.20 15.19 0.10
CA ILE A 482 5.39 14.14 -0.91
C ILE A 482 4.24 14.17 -1.93
N PRO A 483 4.37 13.52 -3.10
CA PRO A 483 3.22 13.20 -3.94
C PRO A 483 2.38 12.12 -3.25
N ILE A 484 1.16 12.47 -2.85
CA ILE A 484 0.31 11.60 -2.03
C ILE A 484 -0.60 10.78 -2.96
N PRO A 485 -0.49 9.44 -3.00
CA PRO A 485 -1.45 8.62 -3.72
C PRO A 485 -2.86 8.86 -3.15
N ASP A 486 -3.83 9.24 -3.98
CA ASP A 486 -5.15 9.68 -3.49
C ASP A 486 -6.29 8.76 -3.99
N PRO A 487 -6.81 7.86 -3.13
CA PRO A 487 -7.89 6.95 -3.51
C PRO A 487 -9.27 7.63 -3.52
N THR A 488 -9.36 8.94 -3.29
CA THR A 488 -10.66 9.66 -3.20
C THR A 488 -11.05 10.39 -4.47
N THR A 489 -10.11 10.59 -5.41
CA THR A 489 -10.29 11.43 -6.59
C THR A 489 -9.81 10.70 -7.85
N GLN A 490 -10.46 10.95 -8.98
CA GLN A 490 -9.93 10.60 -10.30
C GLN A 490 -10.30 11.69 -11.32
N ASN A 491 -9.34 12.06 -12.17
CA ASN A 491 -9.52 13.06 -13.22
C ASN A 491 -10.14 14.39 -12.70
N GLY A 492 -9.72 14.80 -11.50
CA GLY A 492 -10.14 16.05 -10.85
C GLY A 492 -11.53 16.02 -10.24
N LYS A 493 -12.17 14.85 -10.16
CA LYS A 493 -13.51 14.69 -9.58
C LYS A 493 -13.48 13.69 -8.44
N ARG A 494 -14.32 13.92 -7.43
CA ARG A 494 -14.44 13.02 -6.29
C ARG A 494 -15.06 11.70 -6.76
N LEU A 495 -14.53 10.58 -6.32
CA LEU A 495 -15.09 9.28 -6.65
C LEU A 495 -16.48 9.12 -6.03
N LEU A 496 -17.38 8.47 -6.77
CA LEU A 496 -18.68 8.03 -6.32
C LEU A 496 -18.79 6.53 -6.59
N PHE A 497 -19.06 5.74 -5.55
CA PHE A 497 -19.46 4.35 -5.72
C PHE A 497 -20.63 4.04 -4.79
N THR A 498 -21.24 2.87 -5.01
CA THR A 498 -22.41 2.45 -4.24
C THR A 498 -22.44 0.94 -4.19
N HIS A 499 -22.76 0.42 -3.01
CA HIS A 499 -22.92 -1.01 -2.80
C HIS A 499 -24.10 -1.32 -1.88
N ILE A 500 -24.67 -2.50 -2.10
CA ILE A 500 -25.84 -2.99 -1.37
C ILE A 500 -25.49 -4.30 -0.69
N ASP A 501 -25.72 -4.33 0.62
CA ASP A 501 -25.63 -5.54 1.42
C ASP A 501 -26.92 -6.36 1.30
N GLY A 502 -26.72 -7.67 1.24
CA GLY A 502 -27.74 -8.63 0.78
C GLY A 502 -28.93 -8.81 1.72
N ASP A 503 -28.86 -8.22 2.90
CA ASP A 503 -29.75 -8.43 4.03
C ASP A 503 -31.21 -8.18 3.73
N ALA A 504 -32.01 -9.11 4.24
CA ALA A 504 -33.45 -9.02 4.27
C ALA A 504 -34.05 -8.75 2.89
N SER A 505 -33.47 -9.37 1.87
CA SER A 505 -33.98 -9.36 0.49
C SER A 505 -35.45 -9.79 0.43
N MET A 506 -35.85 -10.70 1.33
CA MET A 506 -37.19 -11.27 1.44
C MET A 506 -38.19 -10.44 2.26
N ASN A 507 -37.78 -9.35 2.91
CA ASN A 507 -38.70 -8.54 3.68
C ASN A 507 -39.84 -8.02 2.78
N LYS A 508 -41.03 -7.83 3.35
CA LYS A 508 -42.18 -7.26 2.65
C LYS A 508 -42.20 -5.74 2.82
N ALA A 509 -42.64 -5.02 1.80
CA ALA A 509 -42.89 -3.59 1.90
C ALA A 509 -44.13 -3.34 2.78
N GLU A 510 -44.05 -2.41 3.71
CA GLU A 510 -45.14 -2.12 4.66
C GLU A 510 -46.44 -1.68 3.98
N TRP A 511 -46.33 -1.01 2.82
CA TRP A 511 -47.47 -0.50 2.06
C TRP A 511 -47.97 -1.46 0.95
N ASP A 512 -47.21 -2.51 0.64
CA ASP A 512 -47.61 -3.56 -0.30
C ASP A 512 -47.01 -4.91 0.14
N PRO A 513 -47.73 -5.68 0.97
CA PRO A 513 -47.26 -6.96 1.49
C PRO A 513 -46.94 -8.02 0.43
N ARG A 514 -47.34 -7.81 -0.84
CA ARG A 514 -46.99 -8.71 -1.95
C ARG A 514 -45.60 -8.43 -2.50
N SER A 515 -45.10 -7.21 -2.33
CA SER A 515 -43.80 -6.77 -2.85
C SER A 515 -42.69 -7.06 -1.85
N TYR A 516 -41.64 -7.76 -2.32
CA TYR A 516 -40.41 -7.95 -1.56
C TYR A 516 -39.53 -6.69 -1.65
N SER A 517 -38.76 -6.41 -0.60
CA SER A 517 -37.78 -5.32 -0.53
C SER A 517 -36.82 -5.33 -1.71
N ILE A 518 -36.29 -6.50 -2.09
CA ILE A 518 -35.45 -6.65 -3.29
C ILE A 518 -36.15 -6.21 -4.59
N GLY A 519 -37.46 -6.46 -4.69
CA GLY A 519 -38.28 -6.05 -5.84
C GLY A 519 -38.58 -4.55 -5.86
N VAL A 520 -38.89 -3.98 -4.70
CA VAL A 520 -39.09 -2.53 -4.56
C VAL A 520 -37.78 -1.79 -4.86
N MET A 521 -36.64 -2.29 -4.36
CA MET A 521 -35.31 -1.74 -4.63
C MET A 521 -35.00 -1.74 -6.13
N TYR A 522 -35.25 -2.86 -6.81
CA TYR A 522 -35.11 -2.98 -8.26
C TYR A 522 -35.93 -1.92 -9.01
N GLU A 523 -37.22 -1.78 -8.67
CA GLU A 523 -38.13 -0.89 -9.38
C GLU A 523 -37.91 0.60 -9.09
N LYS A 524 -37.66 0.96 -7.82
CA LYS A 524 -37.67 2.35 -7.36
C LYS A 524 -36.28 3.00 -7.38
N ILE A 525 -35.21 2.23 -7.19
CA ILE A 525 -33.84 2.73 -7.07
C ILE A 525 -32.97 2.26 -8.25
N LEU A 526 -32.82 0.95 -8.45
CA LEU A 526 -31.82 0.42 -9.40
C LEU A 526 -32.17 0.68 -10.87
N LYS A 527 -33.45 0.69 -11.24
CA LYS A 527 -33.88 1.11 -12.60
C LYS A 527 -33.75 2.62 -12.84
N LYS A 528 -33.80 3.42 -11.76
CA LYS A 528 -33.77 4.88 -11.80
C LYS A 528 -32.35 5.42 -11.90
N TYR A 529 -31.46 4.96 -11.03
CA TYR A 529 -30.08 5.45 -10.93
C TYR A 529 -29.11 4.57 -11.72
N LYS A 530 -28.84 4.96 -12.97
CA LYS A 530 -28.05 4.18 -13.93
C LYS A 530 -26.54 4.48 -13.86
N ILE A 531 -25.97 4.35 -12.67
CA ILE A 531 -24.53 4.42 -12.37
C ILE A 531 -23.99 3.05 -11.96
N PRO A 532 -22.67 2.81 -11.96
CA PRO A 532 -22.10 1.57 -11.46
C PRO A 532 -22.50 1.29 -10.02
N GLN A 533 -23.02 0.09 -9.74
CA GLN A 533 -23.38 -0.33 -8.38
C GLN A 533 -23.02 -1.78 -8.13
N GLY A 534 -22.55 -2.07 -6.93
CA GLY A 534 -22.37 -3.43 -6.43
C GLY A 534 -23.62 -3.91 -5.70
N VAL A 535 -24.06 -5.14 -5.97
CA VAL A 535 -25.22 -5.74 -5.30
C VAL A 535 -24.87 -7.14 -4.82
N SER A 536 -24.82 -7.30 -3.50
CA SER A 536 -24.62 -8.59 -2.87
C SER A 536 -25.92 -9.28 -2.51
N ILE A 537 -25.84 -10.58 -2.18
CA ILE A 537 -26.97 -11.40 -1.73
C ILE A 537 -26.47 -12.27 -0.57
N VAL A 538 -27.28 -12.37 0.49
CA VAL A 538 -27.16 -13.46 1.46
C VAL A 538 -27.80 -14.70 0.83
N GLU A 539 -26.99 -15.70 0.50
CA GLU A 539 -27.52 -16.85 -0.26
C GLU A 539 -28.62 -17.59 0.53
N ALA A 540 -28.48 -17.76 1.85
CA ALA A 540 -29.48 -18.44 2.68
C ALA A 540 -30.87 -17.79 2.63
N GLU A 541 -30.95 -16.51 2.28
CA GLU A 541 -32.22 -15.80 2.18
C GLU A 541 -32.92 -16.03 0.84
N THR A 542 -32.17 -16.41 -0.20
CA THR A 542 -32.66 -16.53 -1.58
C THR A 542 -32.69 -17.95 -2.11
N ASN A 543 -31.81 -18.83 -1.62
CA ASN A 543 -31.64 -20.20 -2.10
C ASN A 543 -32.86 -21.09 -1.75
N PRO A 544 -33.31 -22.00 -2.63
CA PRO A 544 -34.42 -22.92 -2.34
C PRO A 544 -34.20 -23.84 -1.13
N ASN A 545 -32.94 -24.09 -0.75
CA ASN A 545 -32.56 -24.87 0.43
C ASN A 545 -32.23 -23.99 1.65
N GLY A 546 -32.49 -22.68 1.54
CA GLY A 546 -32.25 -21.69 2.58
C GLY A 546 -33.44 -21.52 3.53
N LEU A 547 -33.56 -20.33 4.11
CA LEU A 547 -34.57 -19.97 5.10
C LEU A 547 -35.98 -19.81 4.52
N TYR A 548 -36.09 -19.42 3.25
CA TYR A 548 -37.37 -19.05 2.60
C TYR A 548 -37.64 -19.88 1.33
N PRO A 549 -37.77 -21.21 1.43
CA PRO A 549 -37.91 -22.09 0.26
C PRO A 549 -39.15 -21.77 -0.60
N LYS A 550 -40.24 -21.29 0.03
CA LYS A 550 -41.48 -20.93 -0.65
C LYS A 550 -41.36 -19.64 -1.48
N ASP A 551 -40.53 -18.70 -1.04
CA ASP A 551 -40.33 -17.40 -1.68
C ASP A 551 -39.14 -17.41 -2.66
N SER A 552 -38.22 -18.37 -2.50
CA SER A 552 -36.96 -18.47 -3.24
C SER A 552 -37.10 -18.27 -4.75
N LYS A 553 -38.09 -18.92 -5.40
CA LYS A 553 -38.29 -18.76 -6.85
C LYS A 553 -38.47 -17.29 -7.25
N ALA A 554 -39.30 -16.55 -6.51
CA ALA A 554 -39.56 -15.14 -6.78
C ALA A 554 -38.33 -14.28 -6.48
N LEU A 555 -37.62 -14.56 -5.37
CA LEU A 555 -36.41 -13.83 -4.99
C LEU A 555 -35.29 -14.01 -6.02
N GLU A 556 -35.04 -15.24 -6.47
CA GLU A 556 -34.06 -15.51 -7.52
C GLU A 556 -34.44 -14.85 -8.86
N GLU A 557 -35.74 -14.86 -9.23
CA GLU A 557 -36.22 -14.18 -10.43
C GLU A 557 -35.96 -12.67 -10.38
N ILE A 558 -36.15 -12.04 -9.22
CA ILE A 558 -35.84 -10.61 -9.04
C ILE A 558 -34.32 -10.39 -9.06
N ALA A 559 -33.53 -11.21 -8.37
CA ALA A 559 -32.06 -11.11 -8.38
C ALA A 559 -31.50 -11.22 -9.81
N ARG A 560 -32.01 -12.16 -10.62
CA ARG A 560 -31.68 -12.27 -12.05
C ARG A 560 -32.02 -11.00 -12.83
N LYS A 561 -33.16 -10.36 -12.54
CA LYS A 561 -33.54 -9.07 -13.16
C LYS A 561 -32.59 -7.94 -12.77
N ILE A 562 -32.15 -7.89 -11.51
CA ILE A 562 -31.16 -6.92 -11.02
C ILE A 562 -29.83 -7.13 -11.75
N TYR A 563 -29.30 -8.36 -11.77
CA TYR A 563 -28.01 -8.65 -12.39
C TYR A 563 -27.98 -8.54 -13.92
N LYS A 564 -29.15 -8.53 -14.58
CA LYS A 564 -29.27 -8.21 -16.01
C LYS A 564 -29.03 -6.73 -16.30
N LEU A 565 -29.16 -5.83 -15.32
CA LEU A 565 -28.89 -4.41 -15.53
C LEU A 565 -27.40 -4.20 -15.87
N PRO A 566 -27.06 -3.42 -16.92
CA PRO A 566 -25.69 -3.35 -17.43
C PRO A 566 -24.71 -2.67 -16.47
N TYR A 567 -25.22 -1.83 -15.57
CA TYR A 567 -24.45 -1.06 -14.57
C TYR A 567 -24.45 -1.69 -13.17
N ILE A 568 -24.87 -2.95 -13.04
CA ILE A 568 -24.79 -3.72 -11.79
C ILE A 568 -23.69 -4.78 -11.88
N GLU A 569 -22.88 -4.85 -10.82
CA GLU A 569 -21.92 -5.92 -10.54
C GLU A 569 -22.41 -6.74 -9.33
N ALA A 570 -22.27 -8.07 -9.42
CA ALA A 570 -22.67 -8.98 -8.36
C ALA A 570 -21.54 -9.19 -7.33
N ALA A 571 -21.91 -9.30 -6.06
CA ALA A 571 -21.03 -9.62 -4.94
C ALA A 571 -21.68 -10.69 -4.04
N THR A 572 -20.92 -11.27 -3.11
CA THR A 572 -21.48 -12.14 -2.07
C THR A 572 -21.60 -11.39 -0.74
N HIS A 573 -22.71 -11.64 -0.03
CA HIS A 573 -22.87 -11.32 1.39
C HIS A 573 -22.89 -12.63 2.20
N THR A 574 -22.04 -13.56 1.78
CA THR A 574 -21.85 -14.93 2.28
C THR A 574 -23.06 -15.87 2.12
N TYR A 575 -22.96 -17.06 2.70
CA TYR A 575 -24.06 -18.02 2.69
C TYR A 575 -25.01 -17.76 3.85
N THR A 576 -24.50 -17.79 5.08
CA THR A 576 -25.31 -17.74 6.30
C THR A 576 -25.19 -16.44 7.07
N HIS A 577 -24.58 -15.40 6.50
CA HIS A 577 -24.42 -14.10 7.13
C HIS A 577 -23.83 -14.22 8.56
N PRO A 578 -22.55 -14.59 8.70
CA PRO A 578 -21.87 -14.56 9.99
C PRO A 578 -22.02 -13.19 10.69
N PHE A 579 -22.44 -13.21 11.95
CA PHE A 579 -22.62 -12.02 12.78
C PHE A 579 -21.34 -11.61 13.51
N ALA A 580 -20.46 -12.57 13.82
CA ALA A 580 -19.25 -12.34 14.59
C ALA A 580 -18.07 -13.18 14.06
N TRP A 581 -17.27 -12.61 13.16
CA TRP A 581 -16.23 -13.34 12.44
C TRP A 581 -15.07 -13.80 13.33
N LYS A 582 -14.71 -13.00 14.34
CA LYS A 582 -13.68 -13.36 15.35
C LYS A 582 -14.08 -14.51 16.28
N LYS A 583 -15.31 -15.01 16.19
CA LYS A 583 -15.75 -16.20 16.94
C LYS A 583 -15.52 -17.51 16.19
N ILE A 584 -14.95 -17.47 14.99
CA ILE A 584 -14.50 -18.65 14.27
C ILE A 584 -13.38 -19.32 15.09
N LYS A 585 -13.53 -20.62 15.35
CA LYS A 585 -12.53 -21.46 16.02
C LYS A 585 -12.35 -22.72 15.22
N ASP A 586 -11.11 -23.06 14.90
CA ASP A 586 -10.75 -24.26 14.12
C ASP A 586 -11.53 -24.38 12.80
N GLY A 587 -11.76 -23.22 12.14
CA GLY A 587 -12.53 -23.14 10.89
C GLY A 587 -14.04 -23.36 11.04
N LYS A 588 -14.57 -23.35 12.26
CA LYS A 588 -16.00 -23.54 12.60
C LYS A 588 -16.60 -22.32 13.27
N LEU A 589 -17.89 -22.09 13.03
CA LEU A 589 -18.68 -21.03 13.67
C LEU A 589 -19.98 -21.60 14.22
N ASP A 590 -20.22 -21.34 15.50
CA ASP A 590 -21.43 -21.73 16.23
C ASP A 590 -22.68 -21.11 15.57
N GLU A 591 -23.77 -21.89 15.54
CA GLU A 591 -25.06 -21.48 14.97
C GLU A 591 -25.64 -20.20 15.58
N LYS A 592 -25.27 -19.82 16.80
CA LYS A 592 -25.75 -18.56 17.41
C LYS A 592 -25.13 -17.30 16.77
N TYR A 593 -24.03 -17.44 16.03
CA TYR A 593 -23.33 -16.34 15.38
C TYR A 593 -23.57 -16.29 13.86
N ARG A 594 -24.62 -16.95 13.35
CA ARG A 594 -25.00 -16.96 11.93
C ARG A 594 -26.47 -17.31 11.75
N LEU A 595 -27.00 -17.16 10.54
CA LEU A 595 -28.30 -17.68 10.17
C LEU A 595 -28.34 -19.22 10.28
N LYS A 596 -29.38 -19.73 10.91
CA LYS A 596 -29.53 -21.17 11.21
C LYS A 596 -30.10 -21.93 10.02
N ILE A 597 -29.25 -22.66 9.34
CA ILE A 597 -29.62 -23.53 8.21
C ILE A 597 -29.56 -24.99 8.63
N LYS A 598 -30.67 -25.70 8.42
CA LYS A 598 -30.81 -27.11 8.80
C LYS A 598 -29.76 -27.97 8.10
N GLY A 599 -28.99 -28.72 8.89
CA GLY A 599 -28.00 -29.67 8.38
C GLY A 599 -26.73 -29.03 7.79
N TYR A 600 -26.52 -27.73 8.00
CA TYR A 600 -25.32 -27.04 7.54
C TYR A 600 -24.26 -26.95 8.63
N ASP A 601 -23.10 -27.55 8.35
CA ASP A 601 -21.87 -27.41 9.12
C ASP A 601 -20.96 -26.34 8.49
N PHE A 602 -20.59 -25.33 9.28
CA PHE A 602 -19.89 -24.14 8.79
C PHE A 602 -18.54 -24.48 8.15
N SER A 603 -18.22 -23.78 7.06
CA SER A 603 -16.85 -23.66 6.55
C SER A 603 -16.69 -22.34 5.78
N ILE A 604 -15.50 -21.74 5.85
CA ILE A 604 -15.18 -20.50 5.12
C ILE A 604 -15.40 -20.67 3.61
N ASP A 605 -15.02 -21.82 3.06
CA ASP A 605 -15.20 -22.14 1.63
C ASP A 605 -16.68 -22.12 1.21
N ARG A 606 -17.54 -22.77 1.99
CA ARG A 606 -18.98 -22.78 1.71
C ARG A 606 -19.60 -21.40 1.85
N GLU A 607 -19.18 -20.63 2.86
CA GLU A 607 -19.67 -19.27 3.08
C GLU A 607 -19.33 -18.34 1.92
N ILE A 608 -18.10 -18.40 1.41
CA ILE A 608 -17.59 -17.41 0.45
C ILE A 608 -17.67 -17.96 -0.97
N MET A 609 -16.87 -18.97 -1.29
CA MET A 609 -16.77 -19.51 -2.66
C MET A 609 -18.04 -20.27 -3.06
N GLY A 610 -18.67 -21.00 -2.14
CA GLY A 610 -19.96 -21.64 -2.36
C GLY A 610 -21.05 -20.63 -2.73
N SER A 611 -21.17 -19.55 -1.95
CA SER A 611 -22.12 -18.46 -2.21
C SER A 611 -21.83 -17.72 -3.52
N LEU A 612 -20.57 -17.41 -3.81
CA LEU A 612 -20.16 -16.87 -5.11
C LEU A 612 -20.50 -17.81 -6.26
N SER A 613 -20.35 -19.13 -6.07
CA SER A 613 -20.71 -20.12 -7.08
C SER A 613 -22.21 -20.12 -7.35
N TYR A 614 -23.04 -20.09 -6.30
CA TYR A 614 -24.50 -19.95 -6.41
C TYR A 614 -24.89 -18.69 -7.20
N ILE A 615 -24.33 -17.53 -6.83
CA ILE A 615 -24.59 -16.27 -7.54
C ILE A 615 -24.17 -16.38 -9.02
N ASN A 616 -22.94 -16.81 -9.28
CA ASN A 616 -22.38 -16.87 -10.62
C ASN A 616 -23.08 -17.87 -11.55
N THR A 617 -23.70 -18.92 -11.01
CA THR A 617 -24.29 -20.00 -11.82
C THR A 617 -25.81 -19.94 -11.91
N ARG A 618 -26.52 -19.49 -10.86
CA ARG A 618 -28.00 -19.42 -10.83
C ARG A 618 -28.57 -18.01 -11.05
N LEU A 619 -27.84 -16.97 -10.67
CA LEU A 619 -28.38 -15.60 -10.63
C LEU A 619 -27.77 -14.68 -11.71
N LEU A 620 -26.47 -14.80 -11.95
CA LEU A 620 -25.74 -13.96 -12.86
C LEU A 620 -25.92 -14.42 -14.32
N PRO A 621 -26.18 -13.51 -15.29
CA PRO A 621 -26.14 -13.85 -16.71
C PRO A 621 -24.78 -14.40 -17.14
N LYS A 622 -24.75 -15.38 -18.06
CA LYS A 622 -23.51 -16.04 -18.49
C LYS A 622 -22.51 -15.12 -19.20
N ASP A 623 -23.01 -14.03 -19.80
CA ASP A 623 -22.23 -13.00 -20.50
C ASP A 623 -21.66 -11.91 -19.58
N LYS A 624 -22.04 -11.90 -18.30
CA LYS A 624 -21.52 -10.96 -17.30
C LYS A 624 -20.21 -11.45 -16.69
N LYS A 625 -19.38 -10.49 -16.26
CA LYS A 625 -18.18 -10.77 -15.46
C LYS A 625 -18.59 -11.46 -14.16
N ARG A 626 -17.90 -12.56 -13.82
CA ARG A 626 -18.16 -13.32 -12.60
C ARG A 626 -17.94 -12.45 -11.36
N ALA A 627 -18.85 -12.58 -10.39
CA ALA A 627 -18.72 -12.04 -9.05
C ALA A 627 -17.45 -12.58 -8.39
N ARG A 628 -16.69 -11.67 -7.78
CA ARG A 628 -15.43 -11.98 -7.06
C ARG A 628 -15.19 -11.06 -5.85
N THR A 629 -16.27 -10.47 -5.32
CA THR A 629 -16.19 -9.48 -4.23
C THR A 629 -17.02 -9.95 -3.05
N VAL A 630 -16.47 -9.84 -1.86
CA VAL A 630 -17.13 -10.12 -0.57
C VAL A 630 -17.44 -8.79 0.10
N TYR A 631 -18.70 -8.59 0.46
CA TYR A 631 -19.13 -7.53 1.38
C TYR A 631 -19.28 -8.16 2.75
N TRP A 632 -18.49 -7.71 3.73
CA TRP A 632 -18.44 -8.37 5.04
C TRP A 632 -19.76 -8.20 5.79
N THR A 633 -20.25 -9.30 6.34
CA THR A 633 -21.51 -9.39 7.09
C THR A 633 -21.28 -9.10 8.57
N GLY A 634 -22.36 -8.78 9.28
CA GLY A 634 -22.35 -8.72 10.75
C GLY A 634 -21.43 -7.62 11.31
N ASP A 635 -20.55 -7.99 12.23
CA ASP A 635 -19.56 -7.08 12.83
C ASP A 635 -18.52 -6.54 11.85
N CYS A 636 -18.52 -7.00 10.59
CA CYS A 636 -17.57 -6.61 9.56
C CYS A 636 -16.11 -6.76 10.03
N SER A 637 -15.80 -7.73 10.89
CA SER A 637 -14.47 -7.90 11.49
C SER A 637 -13.86 -9.27 11.15
N PRO A 638 -13.54 -9.54 9.86
CA PRO A 638 -12.96 -10.81 9.45
C PRO A 638 -11.64 -11.10 10.19
N ALA A 639 -11.48 -12.35 10.63
CA ALA A 639 -10.21 -12.82 11.16
C ALA A 639 -9.15 -12.94 10.05
N GLU A 640 -7.87 -13.02 10.45
CA GLU A 640 -6.73 -13.07 9.52
C GLU A 640 -6.81 -14.25 8.54
N ASP A 641 -7.19 -15.44 9.01
CA ASP A 641 -7.35 -16.65 8.20
C ASP A 641 -8.48 -16.52 7.15
N VAL A 642 -9.54 -15.78 7.47
CA VAL A 642 -10.62 -15.46 6.54
C VAL A 642 -10.13 -14.49 5.46
N LEU A 643 -9.37 -13.47 5.84
CA LEU A 643 -8.75 -12.55 4.88
C LEU A 643 -7.74 -13.29 3.98
N GLU A 644 -6.85 -14.10 4.55
CA GLU A 644 -5.94 -14.96 3.80
C GLU A 644 -6.70 -15.77 2.74
N TYR A 645 -7.81 -16.40 3.13
CA TYR A 645 -8.64 -17.17 2.22
C TYR A 645 -9.14 -16.32 1.05
N THR A 646 -9.58 -15.08 1.28
CA THR A 646 -10.01 -14.18 0.18
C THR A 646 -8.87 -13.84 -0.78
N TYR A 647 -7.69 -13.52 -0.27
CA TYR A 647 -6.53 -13.15 -1.08
C TYR A 647 -5.98 -14.32 -1.90
N LYS A 648 -5.95 -15.52 -1.31
CA LYS A 648 -5.57 -16.77 -1.98
C LYS A 648 -6.48 -17.08 -3.17
N HIS A 649 -7.77 -16.75 -3.08
CA HIS A 649 -8.74 -16.96 -4.15
C HIS A 649 -8.94 -15.74 -5.07
N ASN A 650 -8.08 -14.72 -4.98
CA ASN A 650 -8.16 -13.49 -5.78
C ASN A 650 -9.50 -12.73 -5.63
N LEU A 651 -10.09 -12.82 -4.45
CA LEU A 651 -11.32 -12.11 -4.11
C LEU A 651 -11.00 -10.71 -3.60
N LEU A 652 -11.88 -9.77 -3.92
CA LEU A 652 -11.89 -8.43 -3.33
C LEU A 652 -12.76 -8.44 -2.08
N ASN A 653 -12.42 -7.61 -1.09
CA ASN A 653 -13.20 -7.49 0.14
C ASN A 653 -13.39 -6.03 0.55
N ILE A 654 -14.55 -5.70 1.10
CA ILE A 654 -14.89 -4.38 1.66
C ILE A 654 -15.95 -4.53 2.76
N ASN A 655 -16.05 -3.52 3.61
CA ASN A 655 -17.01 -3.25 4.69
C ASN A 655 -16.29 -3.06 6.03
N GLY A 656 -16.98 -2.43 6.97
CA GLY A 656 -16.42 -1.94 8.23
C GLY A 656 -15.84 -0.53 8.08
N GLY A 657 -15.42 0.03 9.21
CA GLY A 657 -14.97 1.41 9.30
C GLY A 657 -16.15 2.37 9.44
N ASP A 658 -16.39 2.83 10.67
CA ASP A 658 -17.59 3.62 11.01
C ASP A 658 -17.43 5.11 10.66
N THR A 659 -17.37 5.45 9.38
CA THR A 659 -17.37 6.85 8.95
C THR A 659 -18.79 7.44 9.01
N ILE A 660 -19.10 8.11 10.11
CA ILE A 660 -20.44 8.63 10.45
C ILE A 660 -20.46 10.09 10.92
N ILE A 661 -19.41 10.87 10.63
CA ILE A 661 -19.34 12.30 10.99
C ILE A 661 -20.58 13.07 10.48
N THR A 662 -21.19 13.90 11.33
CA THR A 662 -22.39 14.71 11.01
C THR A 662 -22.26 16.13 11.57
N ASN A 663 -23.18 17.04 11.22
CA ASN A 663 -23.10 18.44 11.69
C ASN A 663 -23.28 18.58 13.21
N ASP A 664 -24.02 17.67 13.85
CA ASP A 664 -24.20 17.59 15.30
C ASP A 664 -23.03 16.90 16.02
N LYS A 665 -22.23 16.12 15.28
CA LYS A 665 -20.99 15.48 15.78
C LYS A 665 -19.87 15.63 14.73
N PRO A 666 -19.34 16.85 14.50
CA PRO A 666 -18.40 17.11 13.41
C PRO A 666 -16.95 16.77 13.81
N TRP A 667 -16.75 15.59 14.41
CA TRP A 667 -15.49 15.17 15.03
C TRP A 667 -14.73 14.19 14.16
N LEU A 668 -13.42 14.35 14.06
CA LEU A 668 -12.55 13.52 13.22
C LEU A 668 -12.53 12.06 13.66
N PHE A 669 -12.77 11.76 14.94
CA PHE A 669 -12.85 10.37 15.43
C PHE A 669 -13.96 9.55 14.77
N LEU A 670 -14.98 10.21 14.20
CA LEU A 670 -16.08 9.59 13.45
C LEU A 670 -15.76 9.42 11.96
N VAL A 671 -14.47 9.48 11.60
CA VAL A 671 -13.97 9.22 10.24
C VAL A 671 -12.95 8.09 10.35
N ALA A 672 -13.28 6.92 9.78
CA ALA A 672 -12.40 5.76 9.80
C ALA A 672 -11.28 5.88 8.74
N PRO A 673 -10.10 5.23 8.89
CA PRO A 673 -9.07 5.14 7.84
C PRO A 673 -9.54 4.43 6.57
N TYR A 674 -8.70 4.30 5.55
CA TYR A 674 -9.06 3.56 4.32
C TYR A 674 -9.19 2.05 4.52
N GLY A 675 -8.56 1.50 5.56
CA GLY A 675 -8.61 0.08 5.88
C GLY A 675 -7.82 -0.25 7.14
N ILE A 676 -7.71 -1.54 7.41
CA ILE A 676 -6.95 -2.09 8.55
C ILE A 676 -6.12 -3.28 8.09
N LYS A 677 -4.86 -3.36 8.54
CA LYS A 677 -3.99 -4.52 8.31
C LYS A 677 -4.24 -5.59 9.38
N ARG A 678 -4.52 -6.82 8.95
CA ARG A 678 -4.62 -8.01 9.82
C ARG A 678 -3.71 -9.09 9.23
N GLY A 679 -2.64 -9.44 9.96
CA GLY A 679 -1.55 -10.24 9.38
C GLY A 679 -0.91 -9.50 8.20
N GLU A 680 -0.77 -10.18 7.06
CA GLU A 680 -0.26 -9.60 5.80
C GLU A 680 -1.36 -8.98 4.91
N TYR A 681 -2.63 -9.03 5.33
CA TYR A 681 -3.78 -8.70 4.49
C TYR A 681 -4.45 -7.39 4.92
N ILE A 682 -5.03 -6.67 3.96
CA ILE A 682 -5.78 -5.45 4.22
C ILE A 682 -7.27 -5.75 4.09
N GLN A 683 -8.02 -5.40 5.13
CA GLN A 683 -9.47 -5.21 5.02
C GLN A 683 -9.71 -3.76 4.58
N VAL A 684 -10.38 -3.58 3.44
CA VAL A 684 -10.75 -2.25 2.93
C VAL A 684 -12.05 -1.79 3.58
N TYR A 685 -12.09 -0.55 4.07
CA TYR A 685 -13.27 0.04 4.69
C TYR A 685 -14.16 0.77 3.68
N THR A 686 -15.40 1.00 4.10
CA THR A 686 -16.37 1.80 3.34
C THR A 686 -15.95 3.28 3.29
N GLY A 687 -16.52 4.01 2.34
CA GLY A 687 -16.31 5.46 2.27
C GLY A 687 -17.18 6.23 3.28
N ALA A 688 -18.34 5.68 3.61
CA ALA A 688 -19.32 6.18 4.58
C ALA A 688 -20.23 5.01 4.99
N GLU A 689 -20.81 5.09 6.18
CA GLU A 689 -21.55 3.96 6.73
C GLU A 689 -22.98 3.82 6.17
N ASN A 690 -23.57 2.63 6.35
CA ASN A 690 -24.90 2.31 5.84
C ASN A 690 -26.05 2.93 6.66
N GLU A 691 -27.27 2.74 6.18
CA GLU A 691 -28.49 3.24 6.82
C GLU A 691 -28.76 2.65 8.22
N ASN A 692 -28.22 1.48 8.56
CA ASN A 692 -28.43 0.85 9.86
C ASN A 692 -28.02 1.79 10.99
N VAL A 693 -26.80 2.35 10.88
CA VAL A 693 -26.21 3.21 11.92
C VAL A 693 -26.97 4.54 12.02
N TYR A 694 -27.32 5.16 10.89
CA TYR A 694 -28.10 6.41 10.89
C TYR A 694 -29.56 6.24 11.33
N THR A 695 -30.05 5.00 11.48
CA THR A 695 -31.41 4.68 11.92
C THR A 695 -31.44 3.92 13.25
N ASN A 696 -30.35 3.98 14.03
CA ASN A 696 -30.24 3.42 15.37
C ASN A 696 -30.51 1.90 15.40
N ASP A 697 -29.75 1.14 14.61
CA ASP A 697 -29.94 -0.29 14.37
C ASP A 697 -31.33 -0.63 13.82
N TRP A 698 -31.77 0.16 12.84
CA TRP A 698 -33.10 0.02 12.25
C TRP A 698 -34.26 0.15 13.26
N ARG A 699 -34.06 0.85 14.39
CA ARG A 699 -35.12 1.20 15.36
C ARG A 699 -35.79 2.54 15.07
N GLY A 700 -35.25 3.30 14.12
CA GLY A 700 -35.75 4.59 13.67
C GLY A 700 -34.98 5.78 14.29
N PRO A 701 -35.21 7.00 13.77
CA PRO A 701 -36.17 7.33 12.72
C PRO A 701 -35.72 6.82 11.33
N PHE A 702 -36.63 6.17 10.59
CA PHE A 702 -36.29 5.50 9.33
C PHE A 702 -35.90 6.43 8.17
N TRP A 703 -36.06 7.75 8.33
CA TRP A 703 -35.52 8.74 7.38
C TRP A 703 -34.07 9.13 7.69
N GLY A 704 -33.49 8.64 8.80
CA GLY A 704 -32.21 9.08 9.36
C GLY A 704 -31.02 9.02 8.40
N TYR A 705 -31.03 8.08 7.43
CA TYR A 705 -29.98 7.95 6.42
C TYR A 705 -29.72 9.21 5.60
N GLN A 706 -30.68 10.16 5.53
CA GLN A 706 -30.42 11.46 4.90
C GLN A 706 -29.24 12.22 5.54
N LYS A 707 -28.89 11.93 6.80
CA LYS A 707 -27.74 12.53 7.48
C LYS A 707 -26.40 12.16 6.85
N VAL A 708 -26.30 11.06 6.08
CA VAL A 708 -25.08 10.70 5.33
C VAL A 708 -24.63 11.80 4.36
N ILE A 709 -25.56 12.66 3.91
CA ILE A 709 -25.24 13.83 3.10
C ILE A 709 -24.27 14.76 3.84
N GLN A 710 -24.46 14.95 5.15
CA GLN A 710 -23.56 15.76 5.99
C GLN A 710 -22.19 15.10 6.08
N THR A 711 -22.15 13.77 6.22
CA THR A 711 -20.92 12.98 6.17
C THR A 711 -20.17 13.21 4.86
N PHE A 712 -20.86 13.22 3.71
CA PHE A 712 -20.23 13.53 2.42
C PHE A 712 -19.67 14.96 2.38
N GLU A 713 -20.33 15.93 2.98
CA GLU A 713 -19.89 17.33 3.00
C GLU A 713 -18.63 17.51 3.86
N LEU A 714 -18.68 17.01 5.10
CA LEU A 714 -17.61 17.15 6.09
C LEU A 714 -16.36 16.35 5.73
N THR A 715 -16.50 15.25 4.98
CA THR A 715 -15.36 14.47 4.47
C THR A 715 -14.81 14.99 3.13
N ASN A 716 -15.39 16.05 2.54
CA ASN A 716 -14.86 16.71 1.35
C ASN A 716 -14.18 18.04 1.67
N LYS A 717 -14.64 18.75 2.70
CA LYS A 717 -14.16 20.09 3.09
C LYS A 717 -14.03 20.19 4.61
N PRO A 718 -12.99 20.87 5.12
CA PRO A 718 -11.94 21.59 4.39
C PRO A 718 -10.87 20.67 3.77
N ARG A 719 -10.92 19.36 4.06
CA ARG A 719 -10.02 18.34 3.54
C ARG A 719 -10.85 17.23 2.91
N ARG A 720 -10.46 16.77 1.72
CA ARG A 720 -11.04 15.55 1.15
C ARG A 720 -10.39 14.34 1.83
N LEU A 721 -11.14 13.71 2.73
CA LEU A 721 -10.73 12.52 3.48
C LEU A 721 -11.31 11.23 2.88
N LYS A 722 -12.50 11.31 2.25
CA LYS A 722 -13.22 10.13 1.75
C LYS A 722 -13.79 10.33 0.35
N PRO A 723 -14.00 9.25 -0.42
CA PRO A 723 -14.90 9.28 -1.59
C PRO A 723 -16.36 9.49 -1.16
N ILE A 724 -17.31 9.55 -2.11
CA ILE A 724 -18.73 9.37 -1.81
C ILE A 724 -19.05 7.89 -1.96
N ASP A 725 -19.57 7.28 -0.91
CA ASP A 725 -20.04 5.90 -0.88
C ASP A 725 -21.51 5.86 -0.46
N ILE A 726 -22.39 5.39 -1.35
CA ILE A 726 -23.80 5.16 -1.03
C ILE A 726 -23.94 3.67 -0.69
N TYR A 727 -23.78 3.37 0.59
CA TYR A 727 -23.84 2.04 1.19
C TYR A 727 -25.17 1.84 1.92
N TYR A 728 -25.90 0.75 1.64
CA TYR A 728 -27.19 0.44 2.29
C TYR A 728 -27.60 -1.04 2.12
N HIS A 729 -28.73 -1.46 2.68
CA HIS A 729 -29.28 -2.82 2.57
C HIS A 729 -30.62 -2.86 1.81
N PHE A 730 -31.08 -4.06 1.44
CA PHE A 730 -32.39 -4.18 0.79
C PHE A 730 -33.56 -3.75 1.68
N TYR A 731 -33.48 -3.96 2.99
CA TYR A 731 -34.56 -3.55 3.90
C TYR A 731 -34.81 -2.04 3.91
N ALA A 732 -33.89 -1.20 3.43
CA ALA A 732 -34.16 0.22 3.19
C ALA A 732 -35.43 0.44 2.33
N ALA A 733 -35.72 -0.50 1.42
CA ALA A 733 -36.91 -0.46 0.57
C ALA A 733 -38.19 -1.02 1.22
N SER A 734 -38.14 -1.50 2.47
CA SER A 734 -39.34 -1.97 3.19
C SER A 734 -40.19 -0.85 3.78
N LYS A 735 -39.59 0.34 3.98
CA LYS A 735 -40.23 1.51 4.62
C LYS A 735 -40.18 2.73 3.72
N ILE A 736 -41.32 3.43 3.56
CA ILE A 736 -41.42 4.61 2.67
C ILE A 736 -40.43 5.71 3.09
N ALA A 737 -40.28 5.95 4.39
CA ALA A 737 -39.39 6.98 4.92
C ALA A 737 -37.91 6.71 4.55
N SER A 738 -37.47 5.45 4.63
CA SER A 738 -36.10 5.07 4.27
C SER A 738 -35.89 5.09 2.76
N LEU A 739 -36.86 4.60 1.98
CA LEU A 739 -36.80 4.67 0.52
C LEU A 739 -36.70 6.13 0.00
N ASN A 740 -37.45 7.05 0.61
CA ASN A 740 -37.38 8.48 0.29
C ASN A 740 -36.04 9.09 0.72
N ALA A 741 -35.49 8.67 1.87
CA ALA A 741 -34.15 9.07 2.29
C ALA A 741 -33.09 8.64 1.29
N LEU A 742 -33.11 7.37 0.88
CA LEU A 742 -32.19 6.83 -0.11
C LEU A 742 -32.30 7.56 -1.46
N ASP A 743 -33.52 7.81 -1.94
CA ASP A 743 -33.75 8.59 -3.16
C ASP A 743 -33.13 9.99 -3.10
N LYS A 744 -33.22 10.65 -1.94
CA LYS A 744 -32.61 11.96 -1.70
C LYS A 744 -31.08 11.89 -1.69
N VAL A 745 -30.50 10.85 -1.08
CA VAL A 745 -29.05 10.61 -1.06
C VAL A 745 -28.50 10.43 -2.47
N TYR A 746 -29.13 9.60 -3.31
CA TYR A 746 -28.73 9.45 -4.72
C TYR A 746 -28.82 10.76 -5.50
N LYS A 747 -29.92 11.52 -5.35
CA LYS A 747 -30.09 12.82 -6.01
C LYS A 747 -28.99 13.81 -5.60
N TYR A 748 -28.65 13.85 -4.31
CA TYR A 748 -27.58 14.69 -3.80
C TYR A 748 -26.23 14.28 -4.40
N ALA A 749 -25.87 13.01 -4.31
CA ALA A 749 -24.57 12.52 -4.80
C ALA A 749 -24.37 12.81 -6.30
N LEU A 750 -25.43 12.62 -7.11
CA LEU A 750 -25.39 12.88 -8.55
C LEU A 750 -25.46 14.36 -8.94
N SER A 751 -25.82 15.26 -8.01
CA SER A 751 -25.72 16.71 -8.23
C SER A 751 -24.32 17.26 -7.97
N GLN A 752 -23.44 16.47 -7.34
CA GLN A 752 -22.06 16.85 -7.07
C GLN A 752 -21.13 16.63 -8.28
N ASP A 753 -19.93 17.20 -8.23
CA ASP A 753 -18.89 17.01 -9.26
C ASP A 753 -18.16 15.66 -9.08
N VAL A 754 -18.79 14.58 -9.55
CA VAL A 754 -18.39 13.19 -9.27
C VAL A 754 -17.83 12.43 -10.47
N PHE A 755 -17.05 11.39 -10.15
CA PHE A 755 -16.59 10.34 -11.05
C PHE A 755 -17.16 8.98 -10.56
N PRO A 756 -18.23 8.47 -11.19
CA PRO A 756 -18.80 7.18 -10.78
C PRO A 756 -17.90 5.99 -11.16
N ILE A 757 -17.70 5.05 -10.23
CA ILE A 757 -16.98 3.77 -10.42
C ILE A 757 -17.72 2.61 -9.74
N TYR A 758 -17.43 1.37 -10.14
CA TYR A 758 -17.87 0.22 -9.35
C TYR A 758 -17.07 0.14 -8.04
N THR A 759 -17.68 -0.42 -6.99
CA THR A 759 -17.00 -0.73 -5.72
C THR A 759 -15.77 -1.61 -5.92
N SER A 760 -15.84 -2.56 -6.87
CA SER A 760 -14.71 -3.42 -7.26
C SER A 760 -13.53 -2.67 -7.87
N GLU A 761 -13.74 -1.43 -8.35
CA GLU A 761 -12.69 -0.55 -8.86
C GLU A 761 -12.13 0.37 -7.76
N TYR A 762 -12.84 0.56 -6.66
CA TYR A 762 -12.38 1.33 -5.50
C TYR A 762 -11.39 0.53 -4.65
N ILE A 763 -11.72 -0.73 -4.35
CA ILE A 763 -10.91 -1.62 -3.50
C ILE A 763 -9.42 -1.65 -3.91
N PRO A 764 -9.04 -1.96 -5.17
CA PRO A 764 -7.63 -1.97 -5.54
C PRO A 764 -6.94 -0.59 -5.47
N LYS A 765 -7.67 0.52 -5.61
CA LYS A 765 -7.08 1.87 -5.43
C LYS A 765 -6.64 2.10 -3.98
N VAL A 766 -7.40 1.58 -3.02
CA VAL A 766 -7.04 1.61 -1.60
C VAL A 766 -5.84 0.70 -1.34
N LEU A 767 -5.82 -0.50 -1.89
CA LEU A 767 -4.69 -1.42 -1.71
C LEU A 767 -3.38 -0.81 -2.26
N GLU A 768 -3.43 -0.17 -3.43
CA GLU A 768 -2.28 0.54 -4.00
C GLU A 768 -1.81 1.73 -3.14
N PHE A 769 -2.70 2.41 -2.43
CA PHE A 769 -2.24 3.45 -1.48
C PHE A 769 -1.24 2.89 -0.47
N TYR A 770 -1.48 1.67 0.04
CA TYR A 770 -0.62 0.99 1.00
C TYR A 770 0.64 0.38 0.39
N ASP A 771 0.63 0.03 -0.90
CA ASP A 771 1.74 -0.70 -1.54
C ASP A 771 2.68 0.18 -2.38
N VAL A 772 2.22 1.33 -2.88
CA VAL A 772 2.99 2.17 -3.81
C VAL A 772 4.32 2.62 -3.23
N SER A 773 5.38 2.30 -3.97
CA SER A 773 6.75 2.76 -3.72
C SER A 773 7.04 4.05 -4.49
N ILE A 774 7.78 4.96 -3.86
CA ILE A 774 8.09 6.29 -4.38
C ILE A 774 9.60 6.54 -4.23
N SER A 775 10.25 7.03 -5.29
CA SER A 775 11.61 7.55 -5.25
C SER A 775 11.66 9.02 -5.62
N LYS A 776 12.55 9.77 -4.97
CA LYS A 776 12.79 11.18 -5.27
C LYS A 776 13.83 11.28 -6.37
N GLU A 777 13.55 12.12 -7.36
CA GLU A 777 14.42 12.37 -8.51
C GLU A 777 14.84 13.83 -8.58
N ARG A 778 15.90 14.13 -9.35
CA ARG A 778 16.41 15.51 -9.49
C ARG A 778 15.35 16.52 -9.95
N MET A 779 14.42 16.11 -10.81
CA MET A 779 13.37 16.97 -11.38
C MET A 779 11.96 16.69 -10.83
N GLY A 780 11.82 15.79 -9.86
CA GLY A 780 10.50 15.39 -9.37
C GLY A 780 10.50 14.01 -8.70
N TRP A 781 9.60 13.13 -9.13
CA TRP A 781 9.33 11.87 -8.45
C TRP A 781 9.06 10.73 -9.44
N ASN A 782 9.49 9.53 -9.09
CA ASN A 782 9.08 8.29 -9.75
C ASN A 782 8.20 7.48 -8.80
N LEU A 783 7.13 6.90 -9.32
CA LEU A 783 6.21 6.06 -8.57
C LEU A 783 6.05 4.70 -9.26
N TYR A 784 5.92 3.66 -8.46
CA TYR A 784 5.93 2.26 -8.91
C TYR A 784 4.73 1.51 -8.33
N GLY A 785 4.11 0.63 -9.11
CA GLY A 785 2.97 -0.19 -8.68
C GLY A 785 1.63 0.57 -8.59
N MET A 786 1.45 1.58 -9.44
CA MET A 786 0.18 2.29 -9.61
C MET A 786 -0.54 1.81 -10.87
N ASP A 787 -1.36 0.75 -10.79
CA ASP A 787 -2.10 0.19 -11.93
C ASP A 787 -3.56 0.69 -11.97
N HIS A 788 -4.16 0.88 -10.80
CA HIS A 788 -5.56 1.22 -10.59
C HIS A 788 -5.75 2.62 -10.03
N LEU A 789 -4.85 3.09 -9.18
CA LEU A 789 -4.84 4.42 -8.59
C LEU A 789 -4.31 5.43 -9.60
N LYS A 790 -5.15 6.39 -10.01
CA LYS A 790 -4.87 7.28 -11.16
C LYS A 790 -4.70 8.75 -10.73
N THR A 791 -4.39 9.00 -9.46
CA THR A 791 -4.30 10.36 -8.93
C THR A 791 -3.20 10.51 -7.89
N LEU A 792 -2.47 11.62 -7.98
CA LEU A 792 -1.59 12.11 -6.91
C LEU A 792 -2.09 13.46 -6.40
N ARG A 793 -2.14 13.62 -5.10
CA ARG A 793 -2.44 14.90 -4.43
C ARG A 793 -1.13 15.56 -4.03
N LEU A 794 -0.94 16.80 -4.43
CA LEU A 794 0.13 17.68 -4.00
C LEU A 794 -0.44 18.74 -3.05
N ASP A 795 0.15 18.91 -1.88
CA ASP A 795 -0.15 20.00 -0.95
C ASP A 795 0.51 21.31 -1.40
N THR A 796 0.24 21.68 -2.65
CA THR A 796 0.73 22.89 -3.30
C THR A 796 -0.33 23.36 -4.27
N LYS A 797 -0.63 24.66 -4.21
CA LYS A 797 -1.57 25.32 -5.12
C LYS A 797 -0.90 25.56 -6.47
N ASN A 798 -1.51 25.11 -7.57
CA ASN A 798 -1.03 25.29 -8.95
C ASN A 798 0.46 24.91 -9.15
N PRO A 799 0.87 23.66 -8.87
CA PRO A 799 2.23 23.23 -9.10
C PRO A 799 2.56 23.33 -10.59
N LYS A 800 3.80 23.70 -10.90
CA LYS A 800 4.30 23.79 -12.28
C LYS A 800 4.72 22.40 -12.75
N ILE A 801 3.75 21.58 -13.13
CA ILE A 801 3.97 20.25 -13.69
C ILE A 801 4.42 20.37 -15.14
N ARG A 802 5.36 19.51 -15.56
CA ARG A 802 5.75 19.35 -16.96
C ARG A 802 4.97 18.22 -17.60
N TYR A 803 4.26 18.51 -18.67
CA TYR A 803 3.46 17.53 -19.41
C TYR A 803 4.09 17.11 -20.73
N GLU A 804 4.92 17.97 -21.34
CA GLU A 804 5.70 17.65 -22.54
C GLU A 804 6.49 16.34 -22.36
N ASN A 805 6.40 15.45 -23.34
CA ASN A 805 6.98 14.11 -23.34
C ASN A 805 6.49 13.16 -22.22
N SER A 806 5.48 13.54 -21.44
CA SER A 806 4.87 12.64 -20.45
C SER A 806 3.72 11.84 -21.05
N GLN A 807 3.84 10.51 -21.04
CA GLN A 807 2.73 9.60 -21.30
C GLN A 807 1.96 9.24 -20.03
N SER A 808 2.56 9.47 -18.86
CA SER A 808 2.02 9.13 -17.53
C SER A 808 1.14 10.23 -16.91
N VAL A 809 1.36 11.51 -17.25
CA VAL A 809 0.66 12.62 -16.60
C VAL A 809 -0.30 13.30 -17.56
N LEU A 810 -1.60 13.23 -17.24
CA LEU A 810 -2.70 13.74 -18.08
C LEU A 810 -3.01 15.22 -17.83
N GLY A 811 -2.89 15.66 -16.58
CA GLY A 811 -3.22 17.03 -16.20
C GLY A 811 -3.40 17.23 -14.71
N GLN A 812 -4.05 18.34 -14.33
CA GLN A 812 -4.25 18.69 -12.93
C GLN A 812 -5.51 19.52 -12.67
N LYS A 813 -6.03 19.42 -11.45
CA LYS A 813 -7.04 20.33 -10.91
C LYS A 813 -6.62 20.80 -9.52
N THR A 814 -6.52 22.12 -9.36
CA THR A 814 -6.33 22.71 -8.04
C THR A 814 -7.67 22.94 -7.35
N GLN A 815 -7.78 22.51 -6.11
CA GLN A 815 -8.93 22.73 -5.25
C GLN A 815 -8.43 23.15 -3.87
N ASP A 816 -8.92 24.30 -3.38
CA ASP A 816 -8.50 24.90 -2.12
C ASP A 816 -6.96 25.09 -2.06
N THR A 817 -6.27 24.36 -1.20
CA THR A 817 -4.80 24.43 -1.02
C THR A 817 -4.05 23.30 -1.72
N SER A 818 -4.74 22.28 -2.24
CA SER A 818 -4.13 21.10 -2.86
C SER A 818 -4.36 21.05 -4.36
N SER A 819 -3.50 20.33 -5.08
CA SER A 819 -3.66 20.04 -6.50
C SER A 819 -3.67 18.55 -6.75
N TYR A 820 -4.68 18.09 -7.50
CA TYR A 820 -4.85 16.69 -7.88
C TYR A 820 -4.31 16.50 -9.29
N ILE A 821 -3.26 15.70 -9.41
CA ILE A 821 -2.59 15.35 -10.66
C ILE A 821 -3.21 14.08 -11.20
N HIS A 822 -3.70 14.13 -12.45
CA HIS A 822 -4.38 13.03 -13.11
C HIS A 822 -3.37 12.19 -13.86
N LEU A 823 -3.43 10.88 -13.68
CA LEU A 823 -2.45 9.96 -14.23
C LEU A 823 -3.05 9.04 -15.30
N ASN A 824 -2.26 8.82 -16.32
CA ASN A 824 -2.33 7.62 -17.15
C ASN A 824 -1.30 6.64 -16.61
N THR A 825 -1.71 5.40 -16.41
CA THR A 825 -0.98 4.44 -15.58
C THR A 825 -0.71 3.16 -16.38
N ASN A 826 -0.56 3.33 -17.68
CA ASN A 826 -0.18 2.27 -18.62
C ASN A 826 1.34 2.05 -18.65
N GLU A 827 2.11 2.96 -18.04
CA GLU A 827 3.56 2.82 -17.87
C GLU A 827 3.88 2.16 -16.52
N GLU A 828 4.92 1.32 -16.50
CA GLU A 828 5.39 0.65 -15.28
C GLU A 828 5.92 1.63 -14.22
N VAL A 829 6.46 2.77 -14.67
CA VAL A 829 7.00 3.83 -13.82
C VAL A 829 6.33 5.14 -14.16
N ILE A 830 5.62 5.71 -13.19
CA ILE A 830 4.97 7.01 -13.32
C ILE A 830 6.00 8.09 -13.00
N ARG A 831 6.33 8.90 -14.01
CA ARG A 831 7.29 10.02 -13.87
C ARG A 831 6.56 11.34 -13.70
N LEU A 832 6.66 11.92 -12.50
CA LEU A 832 6.11 13.23 -12.19
C LEU A 832 7.23 14.28 -12.18
N ASN A 833 7.34 15.06 -13.25
CA ASN A 833 8.34 16.12 -13.36
C ASN A 833 7.75 17.50 -13.00
N ILE A 834 8.48 18.26 -12.20
CA ILE A 834 8.14 19.61 -11.78
C ILE A 834 9.16 20.58 -12.38
N GLY A 835 8.69 21.66 -13.01
CA GLY A 835 9.57 22.67 -13.60
C GLY A 835 8.82 23.81 -14.27
N LYS A 836 9.55 24.83 -14.72
CA LYS A 836 8.93 26.01 -15.35
C LYS A 836 8.45 25.67 -16.77
N SER A 837 7.13 25.57 -16.95
CA SER A 837 6.44 25.71 -18.24
C SER A 837 5.06 26.30 -17.96
N GLU A 838 4.65 27.31 -18.74
CA GLU A 838 3.39 28.05 -18.51
C GLU A 838 2.41 27.93 -19.69
N ASN A 839 2.78 27.21 -20.75
CA ASN A 839 1.99 27.07 -21.97
C ASN A 839 1.96 25.61 -22.44
N GLU A 840 1.23 24.75 -21.74
CA GLU A 840 1.11 23.31 -22.05
C GLU A 840 -0.35 22.88 -22.15
N ASN A 841 -0.61 21.87 -23.00
CA ASN A 841 -1.89 21.19 -23.05
C ASN A 841 -2.02 20.22 -21.87
N TYR A 842 -3.11 20.32 -21.11
CA TYR A 842 -3.40 19.37 -20.04
C TYR A 842 -4.90 19.28 -19.69
N LEU A 843 -5.30 18.10 -19.20
CA LEU A 843 -6.63 17.82 -18.71
C LEU A 843 -6.89 18.54 -17.37
N ILE A 844 -7.89 19.42 -17.30
CA ILE A 844 -8.29 20.02 -16.01
C ILE A 844 -9.17 19.04 -15.24
N SER A 845 -10.24 18.53 -15.86
CA SER A 845 -11.07 17.49 -15.24
C SER A 845 -12.02 16.82 -16.22
N THR A 846 -12.45 15.59 -15.89
CA THR A 846 -13.55 14.90 -16.57
C THR A 846 -14.20 13.86 -15.64
N ASN A 847 -15.47 13.50 -15.89
CA ASN A 847 -16.20 12.44 -15.18
C ASN A 847 -16.07 11.06 -15.85
N ALA A 848 -15.02 10.88 -16.64
CA ALA A 848 -14.82 9.71 -17.47
C ALA A 848 -13.39 9.20 -17.42
N LYS A 849 -13.23 7.89 -17.63
CA LYS A 849 -11.92 7.28 -17.85
C LYS A 849 -11.33 7.87 -19.12
N VAL A 850 -10.02 8.10 -19.08
CA VAL A 850 -9.22 8.45 -20.24
C VAL A 850 -8.61 7.14 -20.73
N LEU A 851 -8.98 6.74 -21.93
CA LEU A 851 -8.51 5.54 -22.61
C LEU A 851 -7.67 5.96 -23.82
N ASP A 852 -6.78 5.07 -24.25
CA ASP A 852 -5.99 5.21 -25.49
C ASP A 852 -5.27 6.57 -25.59
N TYR A 853 -4.77 7.08 -24.46
CA TYR A 853 -4.09 8.36 -24.40
C TYR A 853 -2.76 8.30 -25.14
N GLN A 854 -2.61 9.18 -26.12
CA GLN A 854 -1.41 9.36 -26.91
C GLN A 854 -1.08 10.85 -26.95
N ARG A 855 0.17 11.17 -26.60
CA ARG A 855 0.70 12.54 -26.65
C ARG A 855 1.93 12.57 -27.54
N GLU A 856 1.85 13.35 -28.61
CA GLU A 856 2.97 13.73 -29.46
C GLU A 856 3.24 15.24 -29.33
N GLU A 857 4.25 15.76 -30.03
CA GLU A 857 4.65 17.17 -29.94
C GLU A 857 3.54 18.12 -30.41
N LYS A 858 2.84 17.76 -31.50
CA LYS A 858 1.80 18.57 -32.14
C LYS A 858 0.39 18.05 -31.93
N ASP A 859 0.22 16.78 -31.62
CA ASP A 859 -1.08 16.12 -31.55
C ASP A 859 -1.26 15.38 -30.22
N ILE A 860 -2.47 15.47 -29.66
CA ILE A 860 -2.88 14.70 -28.49
C ILE A 860 -4.22 14.05 -28.80
N HIS A 861 -4.32 12.75 -28.58
CA HIS A 861 -5.54 11.98 -28.78
C HIS A 861 -5.86 11.14 -27.55
N PHE A 862 -7.14 11.07 -27.19
CA PHE A 862 -7.64 10.12 -26.20
C PHE A 862 -9.14 9.92 -26.32
N THR A 863 -9.62 8.78 -25.82
CA THR A 863 -11.04 8.46 -25.73
C THR A 863 -11.54 8.66 -24.31
N LEU A 864 -12.65 9.39 -24.16
CA LEU A 864 -13.37 9.51 -22.89
C LEU A 864 -14.46 8.45 -22.83
N LYS A 865 -14.50 7.69 -21.73
CA LYS A 865 -15.59 6.73 -21.46
C LYS A 865 -16.08 6.84 -20.01
N GLY A 866 -17.33 7.24 -19.85
CA GLY A 866 -17.96 7.50 -18.55
C GLY A 866 -19.29 6.77 -18.38
N TYR A 867 -19.85 6.85 -17.17
CA TYR A 867 -21.18 6.29 -16.87
C TYR A 867 -22.30 7.34 -16.90
N LEU A 868 -21.92 8.62 -16.93
CA LEU A 868 -22.79 9.79 -17.03
C LEU A 868 -22.53 10.51 -18.36
N PRO A 869 -23.45 11.39 -18.81
CA PRO A 869 -23.15 12.32 -19.89
C PRO A 869 -21.82 13.05 -19.63
N LEU A 870 -20.95 13.07 -20.64
CA LEU A 870 -19.57 13.48 -20.43
C LEU A 870 -19.44 14.98 -20.16
N THR A 871 -18.50 15.31 -19.30
CA THR A 871 -18.00 16.67 -19.06
C THR A 871 -16.49 16.66 -19.20
N LEU A 872 -15.93 17.62 -19.92
CA LEU A 872 -14.51 17.78 -20.13
C LEU A 872 -14.14 19.24 -19.87
N LYS A 873 -13.16 19.47 -18.99
CA LYS A 873 -12.47 20.74 -18.84
C LYS A 873 -11.02 20.53 -19.21
N TYR A 874 -10.49 21.37 -20.09
CA TYR A 874 -9.15 21.24 -20.65
C TYR A 874 -8.45 22.59 -20.67
N HIS A 875 -7.14 22.60 -20.42
CA HIS A 875 -6.29 23.78 -20.60
C HIS A 875 -5.55 23.64 -21.92
N LEU A 876 -5.78 24.58 -22.83
CA LEU A 876 -5.28 24.57 -24.19
C LEU A 876 -4.06 25.47 -24.31
N LYS A 877 -2.96 24.91 -24.79
CA LYS A 877 -1.76 25.64 -25.20
C LYS A 877 -2.13 26.62 -26.32
N LYS A 878 -1.48 27.79 -26.35
CA LYS A 878 -1.62 28.76 -27.45
C LYS A 878 -1.39 28.07 -28.80
N GLU A 879 -2.14 28.49 -29.81
CA GLU A 879 -2.07 27.97 -31.19
C GLU A 879 -2.53 26.51 -31.35
N CYS A 880 -3.09 25.90 -30.30
CA CYS A 880 -3.74 24.60 -30.38
C CYS A 880 -5.27 24.73 -30.49
N THR A 881 -5.91 23.71 -31.05
CA THR A 881 -7.36 23.59 -31.18
C THR A 881 -7.82 22.27 -30.58
N LEU A 882 -8.99 22.26 -29.92
CA LEU A 882 -9.61 21.06 -29.34
C LEU A 882 -10.90 20.71 -30.06
N ASN A 883 -10.93 19.50 -30.62
CA ASN A 883 -12.04 18.88 -31.33
C ASN A 883 -12.46 17.57 -30.64
N SER A 884 -13.66 17.10 -30.95
CA SER A 884 -14.21 15.86 -30.40
C SER A 884 -14.97 15.08 -31.47
N GLY A 885 -14.95 13.75 -31.39
CA GLY A 885 -15.65 12.87 -32.34
C GLY A 885 -17.17 13.10 -32.36
N HIS A 886 -17.75 13.49 -31.22
CA HIS A 886 -19.14 13.93 -31.12
C HIS A 886 -19.23 15.45 -30.94
N LYS A 887 -20.29 16.06 -31.49
CA LYS A 887 -20.60 17.48 -31.26
C LYS A 887 -21.06 17.68 -29.79
N PRO A 888 -20.38 18.52 -28.99
CA PRO A 888 -20.81 18.80 -27.63
C PRO A 888 -22.14 19.56 -27.64
N ARG A 889 -22.98 19.33 -26.63
CA ARG A 889 -24.22 20.09 -26.42
C ARG A 889 -23.94 21.54 -26.00
N GLU A 890 -22.79 21.74 -25.37
CA GLU A 890 -22.33 23.03 -24.86
C GLU A 890 -20.80 23.05 -24.94
N LYS A 891 -20.23 24.10 -25.53
CA LYS A 891 -18.80 24.37 -25.59
C LYS A 891 -18.56 25.80 -25.14
N ILE A 892 -17.81 25.97 -24.05
CA ILE A 892 -17.43 27.28 -23.50
C ILE A 892 -15.91 27.41 -23.63
N VAL A 893 -15.43 28.56 -24.10
CA VAL A 893 -14.00 28.89 -24.19
C VAL A 893 -13.76 30.15 -23.39
N LEU A 894 -12.87 30.09 -22.39
CA LEU A 894 -12.51 31.20 -21.50
C LEU A 894 -10.98 31.27 -21.39
N GLY A 895 -10.37 32.20 -22.12
CA GLY A 895 -8.90 32.27 -22.22
C GLY A 895 -8.34 30.97 -22.80
N SER A 896 -7.44 30.32 -22.08
CA SER A 896 -6.92 28.98 -22.42
C SER A 896 -7.79 27.82 -21.93
N GLY A 897 -8.87 28.08 -21.18
CA GLY A 897 -9.78 27.03 -20.70
C GLY A 897 -10.86 26.68 -21.73
N VAL A 898 -11.03 25.39 -21.99
CA VAL A 898 -12.14 24.85 -22.80
C VAL A 898 -12.98 23.92 -21.93
N GLU A 899 -14.29 24.19 -21.85
CA GLU A 899 -15.27 23.31 -21.22
C GLU A 899 -16.22 22.77 -22.29
N MET A 900 -16.41 21.45 -22.31
CA MET A 900 -17.33 20.75 -23.19
C MET A 900 -18.25 19.85 -22.37
N LYS A 901 -19.54 19.87 -22.70
CA LYS A 901 -20.53 18.92 -22.18
C LYS A 901 -21.13 18.13 -23.32
N PHE A 902 -21.34 16.84 -23.12
CA PHE A 902 -21.88 15.93 -24.12
C PHE A 902 -23.17 15.30 -23.61
N THR A 903 -23.97 14.76 -24.53
CA THR A 903 -25.08 13.85 -24.18
C THR A 903 -24.62 12.40 -24.18
N GLN A 904 -23.59 12.10 -24.99
CA GLN A 904 -22.93 10.82 -25.08
C GLN A 904 -22.14 10.51 -23.80
N LYS A 905 -21.91 9.22 -23.59
CA LYS A 905 -21.08 8.66 -22.51
C LYS A 905 -19.68 8.25 -23.00
N GLU A 906 -19.44 8.39 -24.30
CA GLU A 906 -18.19 8.05 -24.96
C GLU A 906 -17.91 9.06 -26.08
N THR A 907 -16.69 9.56 -26.18
CA THR A 907 -16.24 10.38 -27.32
C THR A 907 -14.72 10.40 -27.41
N ASP A 908 -14.21 10.46 -28.64
CA ASP A 908 -12.80 10.77 -28.89
C ASP A 908 -12.57 12.28 -28.76
N VAL A 909 -11.36 12.64 -28.35
CA VAL A 909 -10.90 14.01 -28.18
C VAL A 909 -9.56 14.15 -28.89
N PHE A 910 -9.45 15.22 -29.69
CA PHE A 910 -8.28 15.52 -30.51
C PHE A 910 -7.82 16.94 -30.20
N ILE A 911 -6.55 17.12 -29.81
CA ILE A 911 -5.89 18.41 -29.71
C ILE A 911 -4.83 18.49 -30.80
N GLN A 912 -4.86 19.54 -31.62
CA GLN A 912 -3.90 19.77 -32.70
C GLN A 912 -3.28 21.15 -32.55
N CYS A 913 -1.94 21.22 -32.56
CA CYS A 913 -1.15 22.44 -32.44
C CYS A 913 -0.48 22.80 -33.76
N ARG A 914 -0.46 24.08 -34.10
CA ARG A 914 0.17 24.58 -35.34
C ARG A 914 1.68 24.68 -35.25
#